data_AF-A0A0W0W4I1-F1
#
_entry.id   AF-A0A0W0W4I1-F1
#
_cell.length_a   1.000
_cell.length_b   1.000
_cell.length_c   1.000
_cell.angle_alpha   90.00
_cell.angle_beta   90.00
_cell.angle_gamma   90.00
#
_symmetry.space_group_name_H-M   'P 1'
#
loop_
_entity.id
_entity.type
_entity.pdbx_description
1 polymer ?
#
loop_
_entity_poly.entity_id
_entity_poly.type
_entity_poly.pdbx_seq_one_letter_code
_entity_poly.pdbx_strand_id
1 'polypeptide(L)'
;MPRFIKDVHQFELNYICSCLLLCKIRTSRDLERKFDFLLTQIKQKGIFDGSSTRKKRIEILQKALRLYNAVNDFTISMNESLITTFDTRLKQLRQSAPALPIPTEDDLSKVTKSYDRLIKAYETEEKINTLIQAAIMNKNFIEIPYIIFGAGDTGTTLWLDKFKTHHKKSLLQLAHKTLPQVLMIGENSGSWLHDYTLAQRHSILERVGAENPATYLSSQYYKENPHANGRHVYQANQVNLASTEAPLLKATVLKIEKKSNHEMDWKAPGSSYRLVVKIGSEIKQIYTNEINICTGLGPARDIISDSILAKDQFVRLNQFDEQRQFTPIVDGNDFILTDNEEKSTGRKIVIYGGGGTAAACYRKGFFGNDIRTQDQPFTKENQKNQITWIARNFEKAGTGKLAISALLNAEKRSERLYGDLQSIHETKDNKLLLTFLKTGEHEQDLPQTFQIDCDQFVYSVGQDDSTMRGICEEIETDLTLASDEEGMVLNVTSKDKQVIFFGAAAMAVREKEYMEATWKWLQSEHIGGDVGPGSMPPSRAQIKRYTFLQGIKPSSINANMDSQHLIIKFLEEEKSIPHRVIQSFVTDLLKARKENAPSGASRTTIYELLVKHGLENIIEMNGLGHLVKKIAPSPLTHPQRSPLLSWLGPQRETNDAIPYISSVKPEKKTSSHSSKNPERILQSDLIV
;
A
#
# COMPACT_ATOMS: atom_id res chain seq x y z
N MET A 1 2.24 -11.82 12.33
CA MET A 1 2.63 -10.43 12.68
C MET A 1 3.26 -10.41 14.06
N PRO A 2 4.45 -9.80 14.23
CA PRO A 2 5.00 -9.62 15.57
C PRO A 2 4.06 -8.71 16.37
N ARG A 3 3.61 -9.19 17.53
CA ARG A 3 2.78 -8.41 18.47
C ARG A 3 3.57 -7.16 18.85
N PHE A 4 3.12 -5.99 18.37
CA PHE A 4 3.67 -4.70 18.79
C PHE A 4 3.52 -4.57 20.31
N ILE A 5 4.64 -4.34 20.98
CA ILE A 5 4.64 -3.91 22.39
C ILE A 5 3.81 -2.63 22.43
N LYS A 6 2.95 -2.42 23.45
CA LYS A 6 2.16 -1.18 23.64
C LYS A 6 3.04 0.05 23.42
N ASP A 7 3.11 0.56 22.21
CA ASP A 7 4.11 1.53 21.81
C ASP A 7 3.59 2.93 22.07
N VAL A 8 4.53 3.80 22.41
CA VAL A 8 4.28 5.22 22.61
C VAL A 8 4.07 5.81 21.23
N HIS A 9 3.02 6.61 21.04
CA HIS A 9 2.71 7.21 19.75
C HIS A 9 3.87 8.09 19.27
N GLN A 10 4.26 7.96 18.01
CA GLN A 10 5.46 8.64 17.49
C GLN A 10 5.26 10.15 17.46
N PHE A 11 4.04 10.62 17.18
CA PHE A 11 3.70 12.04 17.28
C PHE A 11 3.92 12.57 18.70
N GLU A 12 3.57 11.80 19.74
CA GLU A 12 3.76 12.21 21.13
C GLU A 12 5.25 12.38 21.46
N LEU A 13 6.09 11.44 21.00
CA LEU A 13 7.55 11.55 21.17
C LEU A 13 8.10 12.80 20.50
N ASN A 14 7.71 13.05 19.25
CA ASN A 14 8.16 14.23 18.50
C ASN A 14 7.66 15.54 19.10
N TYR A 15 6.43 15.55 19.62
CA TYR A 15 5.86 16.68 20.33
C TYR A 15 6.64 16.98 21.62
N ILE A 16 6.97 15.94 22.40
CA ILE A 16 7.82 16.10 23.60
C ILE A 16 9.21 16.61 23.22
N CYS A 17 9.83 16.11 22.16
CA CYS A 17 11.11 16.63 21.65
C CYS A 17 11.01 18.11 21.26
N SER A 18 9.90 18.52 20.64
CA SER A 18 9.62 19.92 20.32
C SER A 18 9.46 20.77 21.57
N CYS A 19 8.80 20.25 22.61
CA CYS A 19 8.73 20.89 23.92
C CYS A 19 10.12 21.03 24.54
N LEU A 20 10.95 19.98 24.53
CA LEU A 20 12.31 20.01 25.06
C LEU A 20 13.16 21.09 24.38
N LEU A 21 13.08 21.19 23.05
CA LEU A 21 13.77 22.22 22.29
C LEU A 21 13.26 23.62 22.62
N LEU A 22 11.94 23.85 22.55
CA LEU A 22 11.36 25.18 22.74
C LEU A 22 11.47 25.65 24.20
N CYS A 23 11.49 24.72 25.16
CA CYS A 23 11.85 24.99 26.56
C CYS A 23 13.35 25.24 26.75
N LYS A 24 14.19 25.05 25.72
CA LYS A 24 15.65 25.17 25.76
C LYS A 24 16.27 24.28 26.83
N ILE A 25 15.91 22.99 26.84
CA ILE A 25 16.49 21.98 27.74
C ILE A 25 17.67 21.33 27.02
N ARG A 26 18.90 21.57 27.48
CA ARG A 26 20.14 21.03 26.86
C ARG A 26 20.95 20.16 27.80
N THR A 27 20.69 20.25 29.11
CA THR A 27 21.37 19.48 30.17
C THR A 27 20.37 18.89 31.15
N SER A 28 20.79 17.90 31.95
CA SER A 28 19.95 17.37 33.06
C SER A 28 19.57 18.47 34.07
N ARG A 29 20.45 19.46 34.27
CA ARG A 29 20.17 20.61 35.14
C ARG A 29 19.07 21.52 34.57
N ASP A 30 19.03 21.71 33.25
CA ASP A 30 17.93 22.44 32.60
C ASP A 30 16.61 21.68 32.75
N LEU A 31 16.65 20.35 32.58
CA LEU A 31 15.48 19.50 32.74
C LEU A 31 14.90 19.62 34.16
N GLU A 32 15.75 19.56 35.20
CA GLU A 32 15.33 19.74 36.59
C GLU A 32 14.69 21.11 36.84
N ARG A 33 15.34 22.18 36.36
CA ARG A 33 14.87 23.56 36.57
C ARG A 33 13.57 23.87 35.84
N LYS A 34 13.37 23.27 34.67
CA LYS A 34 12.25 23.55 33.77
C LYS A 34 11.22 22.42 33.74
N PHE A 35 11.32 21.46 34.65
CA PHE A 35 10.53 20.23 34.60
C PHE A 35 9.03 20.51 34.62
N ASP A 36 8.57 21.36 35.53
CA ASP A 36 7.15 21.68 35.67
C ASP A 36 6.63 22.44 34.44
N PHE A 37 7.45 23.32 33.86
CA PHE A 37 7.12 24.02 32.63
C PHE A 37 7.01 23.05 31.45
N LEU A 38 7.96 22.12 31.30
CA LEU A 38 7.93 21.05 30.31
C LEU A 38 6.66 20.19 30.46
N LEU A 39 6.35 19.74 31.69
CA LEU A 39 5.16 18.95 31.95
C LEU A 39 3.87 19.72 31.64
N THR A 40 3.81 21.04 31.87
CA THR A 40 2.64 21.85 31.50
C THR A 40 2.43 21.87 29.99
N GLN A 41 3.50 22.05 29.19
CA GLN A 41 3.38 22.01 27.72
C GLN A 41 2.89 20.64 27.23
N ILE A 42 3.44 19.55 27.78
CA ILE A 42 3.05 18.18 27.42
C ILE A 42 1.58 17.90 27.82
N LYS A 43 1.17 18.36 29.00
CA LYS A 43 -0.21 18.21 29.51
C LYS A 43 -1.22 19.01 28.71
N GLN A 44 -0.87 20.22 28.25
CA GLN A 44 -1.75 21.01 27.38
C GLN A 44 -2.11 20.27 26.07
N LYS A 45 -1.28 19.32 25.62
CA LYS A 45 -1.56 18.49 24.44
C LYS A 45 -2.31 17.18 24.76
N GLY A 46 -2.54 16.88 26.04
CA GLY A 46 -3.23 15.67 26.47
C GLY A 46 -2.40 14.39 26.46
N ILE A 47 -1.07 14.46 26.25
CA ILE A 47 -0.20 13.27 26.13
C ILE A 47 -0.12 12.48 27.45
N PHE A 48 -0.32 13.16 28.59
CA PHE A 48 -0.39 12.54 29.91
C PHE A 48 -1.81 12.47 30.48
N ASP A 49 -2.82 12.86 29.70
CA ASP A 49 -4.22 12.83 30.11
C ASP A 49 -4.82 11.45 29.79
N GLY A 50 -5.27 10.71 30.81
CA GLY A 50 -5.89 9.39 30.64
C GLY A 50 -5.32 8.27 31.53
N SER A 51 -5.79 7.05 31.28
CA SER A 51 -5.58 5.79 32.05
C SER A 51 -4.14 5.24 32.05
N SER A 52 -3.16 6.02 31.59
CA SER A 52 -1.75 5.66 31.57
C SER A 52 -1.19 5.66 33.01
N THR A 53 -0.51 4.58 33.40
CA THR A 53 0.12 4.46 34.72
C THR A 53 1.33 5.40 34.82
N ARG A 54 1.73 5.78 36.04
CA ARG A 54 2.97 6.54 36.32
C ARG A 54 4.17 5.98 35.56
N LYS A 55 4.34 4.66 35.63
CA LYS A 55 5.40 3.93 34.94
C LYS A 55 5.38 4.20 33.44
N LYS A 56 4.21 4.15 32.81
CA LYS A 56 4.08 4.39 31.37
C LYS A 56 4.42 5.83 30.98
N ARG A 57 3.97 6.82 31.75
CA ARG A 57 4.29 8.24 31.49
C ARG A 57 5.78 8.53 31.61
N ILE A 58 6.45 7.94 32.59
CA ILE A 58 7.91 8.04 32.75
C ILE A 58 8.62 7.35 31.58
N GLU A 59 8.18 6.15 31.18
CA GLU A 59 8.73 5.45 30.01
C GLU A 59 8.60 6.28 28.72
N ILE A 60 7.48 6.98 28.52
CA ILE A 60 7.25 7.91 27.40
C ILE A 60 8.29 9.02 27.41
N LEU A 61 8.43 9.73 28.54
CA LEU A 61 9.36 10.84 28.65
C LEU A 61 10.83 10.40 28.51
N GLN A 62 11.20 9.24 29.06
CA GLN A 62 12.54 8.67 28.91
C GLN A 62 12.82 8.23 27.46
N LYS A 63 11.83 7.70 26.74
CA LYS A 63 11.97 7.42 25.30
C LYS A 63 12.18 8.72 24.51
N ALA A 64 11.40 9.75 24.78
CA ALA A 64 11.56 11.05 24.12
C ALA A 64 12.92 11.70 24.42
N LEU A 65 13.38 11.68 25.67
CA LEU A 65 14.71 12.17 26.05
C LEU A 65 15.84 11.42 25.33
N ARG A 66 15.74 10.09 25.21
CA ARG A 66 16.74 9.31 24.45
C ARG A 66 16.79 9.72 22.98
N LEU A 67 15.64 9.90 22.35
CA LEU A 67 15.55 10.38 20.97
C LEU A 67 16.15 11.78 20.83
N TYR A 68 15.74 12.70 21.71
CA TYR A 68 16.22 14.07 21.73
C TYR A 68 17.74 14.16 21.94
N ASN A 69 18.28 13.35 22.86
CA ASN A 69 19.71 13.20 23.11
C ASN A 69 20.46 12.70 21.88
N ALA A 70 19.98 11.60 21.26
CA ALA A 70 20.64 10.99 20.10
C ALA A 70 20.70 11.94 18.90
N VAL A 71 19.67 12.77 18.73
CA VAL A 71 19.62 13.73 17.63
C VAL A 71 20.56 14.92 17.86
N ASN A 72 20.68 15.40 19.10
CA ASN A 72 21.39 16.65 19.41
C ASN A 72 22.74 16.43 20.12
N ASP A 73 23.20 15.18 20.21
CA ASP A 73 24.39 14.77 20.96
C ASP A 73 24.39 15.27 22.42
N PHE A 74 23.20 15.23 23.06
CA PHE A 74 23.05 15.58 24.48
C PHE A 74 23.10 14.34 25.39
N THR A 75 23.31 14.57 26.69
CA THR A 75 23.34 13.55 27.74
C THR A 75 22.33 13.83 28.85
N ILE A 76 21.13 14.27 28.48
CA ILE A 76 20.07 14.64 29.43
C ILE A 76 19.46 13.37 30.05
N SER A 77 19.37 13.31 31.37
CA SER A 77 18.78 12.20 32.11
C SER A 77 17.84 12.69 33.21
N MET A 78 16.83 11.87 33.53
CA MET A 78 15.99 12.10 34.71
C MET A 78 16.69 11.54 35.95
N ASN A 79 16.92 12.39 36.95
CA ASN A 79 17.40 11.93 38.25
C ASN A 79 16.28 11.20 39.05
N GLU A 80 16.65 10.49 40.11
CA GLU A 80 15.70 9.74 40.95
C GLU A 80 14.66 10.64 41.62
N SER A 81 15.00 11.89 41.93
CA SER A 81 14.09 12.87 42.54
C SER A 81 12.94 13.25 41.60
N LEU A 82 13.23 13.52 40.31
CA LEU A 82 12.24 13.79 39.28
C LEU A 82 11.35 12.57 39.01
N ILE A 83 11.96 11.37 38.98
CA ILE A 83 11.22 10.11 38.84
C ILE A 83 10.25 9.95 40.02
N THR A 84 10.72 10.17 41.25
CA THR A 84 9.95 10.01 42.50
C THR A 84 8.79 11.00 42.59
N THR A 85 9.02 12.26 42.20
CA THR A 85 8.05 13.34 42.34
C THR A 85 7.15 13.57 41.13
N PHE A 86 7.31 12.78 40.06
CA PHE A 86 6.65 12.96 38.76
C PHE A 86 5.14 13.21 38.83
N ASP A 87 4.37 12.27 39.42
CA ASP A 87 2.90 12.38 39.46
C ASP A 87 2.43 13.51 40.38
N THR A 88 3.15 13.74 41.48
CA THR A 88 2.86 14.84 42.41
C THR A 88 2.97 16.17 41.68
N ARG A 89 4.08 16.38 40.96
CA ARG A 89 4.29 17.57 40.13
C ARG A 89 3.23 17.69 39.04
N LEU A 90 2.96 16.63 38.28
CA LEU A 90 1.97 16.60 37.19
C LEU A 90 0.54 16.97 37.66
N LYS A 91 0.16 16.53 38.88
CA LYS A 91 -1.12 16.89 39.51
C LYS A 91 -1.16 18.33 40.01
N GLN A 92 -0.03 18.86 40.47
CA GLN A 92 0.09 20.21 41.02
C GLN A 92 0.29 21.31 39.96
N LEU A 93 0.46 20.95 38.68
CA LEU A 93 0.59 21.91 37.59
C LEU A 93 -0.63 22.83 37.50
N ARG A 94 -0.41 24.13 37.65
CA ARG A 94 -1.41 25.16 37.35
C ARG A 94 -1.44 25.39 35.84
N GLN A 95 -2.64 25.43 35.23
CA GLN A 95 -2.85 25.59 33.77
C GLN A 95 -2.44 26.98 33.23
N SER A 96 -1.78 27.82 34.04
CA SER A 96 -1.52 29.24 33.75
C SER A 96 -0.19 29.51 33.04
N ALA A 97 0.59 28.50 32.64
CA ALA A 97 1.82 28.73 31.88
C ALA A 97 1.47 29.07 30.42
N PRO A 98 2.09 30.11 29.82
CA PRO A 98 1.86 30.44 28.42
C PRO A 98 2.24 29.25 27.53
N ALA A 99 1.34 28.90 26.62
CA ALA A 99 1.59 27.85 25.64
C ALA A 99 2.67 28.31 24.68
N LEU A 100 3.70 27.48 24.50
CA LEU A 100 4.68 27.70 23.45
C LEU A 100 4.03 27.38 22.09
N PRO A 101 4.39 28.10 21.02
CA PRO A 101 3.90 27.82 19.69
C PRO A 101 4.59 26.56 19.13
N ILE A 102 4.31 25.41 19.74
CA ILE A 102 4.81 24.10 19.31
C ILE A 102 4.04 23.73 18.06
N PRO A 103 4.68 23.68 16.88
CA PRO A 103 3.97 23.38 15.65
C PRO A 103 3.53 21.93 15.63
N THR A 104 2.29 21.73 15.18
CA THR A 104 1.66 20.41 15.06
C THR A 104 1.25 20.09 13.64
N GLU A 105 1.45 21.02 12.71
CA GLU A 105 1.06 20.92 11.30
C GLU A 105 2.26 21.00 10.35
N ASP A 106 3.48 20.77 10.88
CA ASP A 106 4.66 20.49 10.07
C ASP A 106 4.61 19.08 9.44
N ASP A 107 5.47 18.84 8.45
CA ASP A 107 5.49 17.58 7.70
C ASP A 107 5.75 16.38 8.62
N LEU A 108 6.71 16.50 9.55
CA LEU A 108 6.98 15.44 10.52
C LEU A 108 5.76 15.14 11.39
N SER A 109 5.08 16.16 11.90
CA SER A 109 3.86 16.00 12.69
C SER A 109 2.75 15.35 11.88
N LYS A 110 2.55 15.78 10.62
CA LYS A 110 1.57 15.17 9.72
C LYS A 110 1.86 13.69 9.49
N VAL A 111 3.07 13.36 9.05
CA VAL A 111 3.51 11.99 8.76
C VAL A 111 3.40 11.10 9.99
N THR A 112 3.84 11.58 11.15
CA THR A 112 3.83 10.77 12.39
C THR A 112 2.43 10.57 12.95
N LYS A 113 1.54 11.58 12.85
CA LYS A 113 0.10 11.38 13.12
C LYS A 113 -0.50 10.31 12.22
N SER A 114 -0.06 10.17 10.97
CA SER A 114 -0.55 9.15 10.03
C SER A 114 -0.17 7.75 10.45
N TYR A 115 1.06 7.55 10.95
CA TYR A 115 1.46 6.27 11.53
C TYR A 115 0.73 5.96 12.84
N ASP A 116 0.44 6.97 13.67
CA ASP A 116 -0.38 6.75 14.87
C ASP A 116 -1.83 6.35 14.53
N ARG A 117 -2.41 6.97 13.48
CA ARG A 117 -3.71 6.54 12.93
C ARG A 117 -3.65 5.09 12.42
N LEU A 118 -2.57 4.69 11.76
CA LEU A 118 -2.37 3.32 11.29
C LEU A 118 -2.31 2.31 12.44
N ILE A 119 -1.58 2.61 13.52
CA ILE A 119 -1.54 1.74 14.71
C ILE A 119 -2.95 1.54 15.28
N LYS A 120 -3.70 2.64 15.45
CA LYS A 120 -5.09 2.59 15.91
C LYS A 120 -6.01 1.84 14.94
N ALA A 121 -5.72 1.91 13.64
CA ALA A 121 -6.47 1.19 12.62
C ALA A 121 -6.37 -0.32 12.85
N TYR A 122 -5.15 -0.85 13.03
CA TYR A 122 -4.94 -2.27 13.34
C TYR A 122 -5.65 -2.72 14.62
N GLU A 123 -5.65 -1.90 15.68
CA GLU A 123 -6.38 -2.20 16.92
C GLU A 123 -7.90 -2.26 16.68
N THR A 124 -8.42 -1.34 15.85
CA THR A 124 -9.86 -1.27 15.53
C THR A 124 -10.29 -2.46 14.68
N GLU A 125 -9.51 -2.82 13.67
CA GLU A 125 -9.77 -3.98 12.82
C GLU A 125 -9.75 -5.28 13.63
N GLU A 126 -8.75 -5.46 14.52
CA GLU A 126 -8.67 -6.64 15.37
C GLU A 126 -9.87 -6.73 16.34
N LYS A 127 -10.30 -5.59 16.88
CA LYS A 127 -11.50 -5.49 17.73
C LYS A 127 -12.76 -5.90 16.95
N ILE A 128 -12.94 -5.37 15.74
CA ILE A 128 -14.10 -5.71 14.88
C ILE A 128 -14.08 -7.21 14.56
N ASN A 129 -12.95 -7.75 14.11
CA ASN A 129 -12.79 -9.17 13.82
C ASN A 129 -13.15 -10.05 15.03
N THR A 130 -12.63 -9.72 16.22
CA THR A 130 -12.91 -10.45 17.47
C THR A 130 -14.41 -10.43 17.80
N LEU A 131 -15.06 -9.27 17.64
CA LEU A 131 -16.50 -9.14 17.91
C LEU A 131 -17.35 -9.90 16.89
N ILE A 132 -16.97 -9.91 15.61
CA ILE A 132 -17.64 -10.72 14.58
C ILE A 132 -17.51 -12.20 14.94
N GLN A 133 -16.29 -12.68 15.22
CA GLN A 133 -16.06 -14.07 15.61
C GLN A 133 -16.94 -14.45 16.82
N ALA A 134 -16.93 -13.64 17.88
CA ALA A 134 -17.78 -13.87 19.06
C ALA A 134 -19.28 -13.96 18.72
N ALA A 135 -19.75 -13.19 17.73
CA ALA A 135 -21.15 -13.21 17.30
C ALA A 135 -21.54 -14.43 16.44
N ILE A 136 -20.56 -15.17 15.88
CA ILE A 136 -20.79 -16.30 14.96
C ILE A 136 -20.32 -17.66 15.49
N MET A 137 -19.41 -17.72 16.47
CA MET A 137 -18.82 -19.00 16.95
C MET A 137 -19.89 -20.03 17.35
N ASN A 138 -20.94 -19.61 18.05
CA ASN A 138 -22.00 -20.51 18.53
C ASN A 138 -23.13 -20.77 17.51
N LYS A 139 -22.97 -20.32 16.26
CA LYS A 139 -23.96 -20.51 15.19
C LYS A 139 -23.48 -21.57 14.21
N ASN A 140 -24.40 -22.40 13.72
CA ASN A 140 -24.09 -23.40 12.69
C ASN A 140 -23.93 -22.77 11.30
N PHE A 141 -24.67 -21.69 11.06
CA PHE A 141 -24.56 -20.85 9.87
C PHE A 141 -24.98 -19.43 10.21
N ILE A 142 -24.68 -18.49 9.31
CA ILE A 142 -25.15 -17.11 9.38
C ILE A 142 -25.68 -16.67 8.01
N GLU A 143 -26.55 -15.66 8.02
CA GLU A 143 -27.05 -14.99 6.82
C GLU A 143 -26.53 -13.55 6.79
N ILE A 144 -25.86 -13.19 5.70
CA ILE A 144 -25.34 -11.85 5.44
C ILE A 144 -25.69 -11.50 4.00
N PRO A 145 -26.48 -10.44 3.74
CA PRO A 145 -26.93 -10.15 2.38
C PRO A 145 -25.82 -9.85 1.37
N TYR A 146 -24.74 -9.20 1.82
CA TYR A 146 -23.64 -8.77 0.95
C TYR A 146 -22.29 -9.24 1.47
N ILE A 147 -21.54 -9.93 0.61
CA ILE A 147 -20.16 -10.32 0.89
C ILE A 147 -19.19 -9.53 0.00
N ILE A 148 -18.10 -9.05 0.60
CA ILE A 148 -16.90 -8.64 -0.13
C ILE A 148 -15.82 -9.69 0.16
N PHE A 149 -15.43 -10.46 -0.85
CA PHE A 149 -14.37 -11.45 -0.72
C PHE A 149 -13.04 -10.85 -1.17
N GLY A 150 -12.19 -10.50 -0.21
CA GLY A 150 -10.91 -9.82 -0.41
C GLY A 150 -10.87 -8.43 0.25
N ALA A 151 -9.81 -8.17 1.00
CA ALA A 151 -9.61 -6.93 1.76
C ALA A 151 -8.54 -5.99 1.16
N GLY A 152 -8.09 -6.26 -0.07
CA GLY A 152 -7.10 -5.44 -0.78
C GLY A 152 -7.64 -4.10 -1.28
N ASP A 153 -6.91 -3.47 -2.20
CA ASP A 153 -7.28 -2.14 -2.75
C ASP A 153 -8.67 -2.13 -3.42
N THR A 154 -8.97 -3.16 -4.22
CA THR A 154 -10.26 -3.30 -4.89
C THR A 154 -11.41 -3.46 -3.90
N GLY A 155 -11.25 -4.33 -2.89
CA GLY A 155 -12.27 -4.54 -1.85
C GLY A 155 -12.48 -3.30 -0.98
N THR A 156 -11.38 -2.62 -0.62
CA THR A 156 -11.43 -1.34 0.10
C THR A 156 -12.15 -0.27 -0.74
N THR A 157 -11.85 -0.17 -2.03
CA THR A 157 -12.52 0.78 -2.93
C THR A 157 -14.01 0.48 -3.02
N LEU A 158 -14.40 -0.77 -3.20
CA LEU A 158 -15.80 -1.16 -3.26
C LEU A 158 -16.53 -0.83 -1.96
N TRP A 159 -15.91 -1.10 -0.80
CA TRP A 159 -16.45 -0.69 0.50
C TRP A 159 -16.62 0.82 0.61
N LEU A 160 -15.63 1.59 0.17
CA LEU A 160 -15.66 3.05 0.20
C LEU A 160 -16.67 3.65 -0.76
N ASP A 161 -16.97 3.00 -1.90
CA ASP A 161 -17.87 3.52 -2.93
C ASP A 161 -19.30 2.99 -2.85
N LYS A 162 -19.49 1.67 -2.85
CA LYS A 162 -20.82 1.02 -2.87
C LYS A 162 -21.51 1.06 -1.51
N PHE A 163 -20.75 0.86 -0.43
CA PHE A 163 -21.30 0.59 0.91
C PHE A 163 -21.21 1.79 1.87
N LYS A 164 -21.14 3.03 1.36
CA LYS A 164 -21.08 4.29 2.15
C LYS A 164 -22.16 4.39 3.23
N THR A 165 -23.37 3.92 2.94
CA THR A 165 -24.50 3.94 3.87
C THR A 165 -24.30 3.00 5.08
N HIS A 166 -23.32 2.11 5.04
CA HIS A 166 -22.98 1.18 6.14
C HIS A 166 -21.78 1.61 6.97
N HIS A 167 -21.08 2.69 6.58
CA HIS A 167 -19.92 3.19 7.31
C HIS A 167 -20.30 3.59 8.74
N LYS A 168 -19.39 3.35 9.70
CA LYS A 168 -19.53 3.69 11.13
C LYS A 168 -20.70 3.04 11.86
N LYS A 169 -21.18 1.89 11.39
CA LYS A 169 -22.30 1.15 12.02
C LYS A 169 -21.87 -0.16 12.66
N SER A 170 -20.77 -0.77 12.22
CA SER A 170 -20.40 -2.14 12.59
C SER A 170 -20.16 -2.31 14.08
N LEU A 171 -19.42 -1.40 14.73
CA LEU A 171 -19.13 -1.54 16.17
C LEU A 171 -20.40 -1.46 17.02
N LEU A 172 -21.32 -0.55 16.68
CA LEU A 172 -22.61 -0.43 17.35
C LEU A 172 -23.45 -1.69 17.17
N GLN A 173 -23.57 -2.18 15.93
CA GLN A 173 -24.32 -3.41 15.62
C GLN A 173 -23.78 -4.61 16.40
N LEU A 174 -22.46 -4.79 16.41
CA LEU A 174 -21.80 -5.89 17.11
C LEU A 174 -21.92 -5.77 18.63
N ALA A 175 -21.89 -4.55 19.19
CA ALA A 175 -22.17 -4.32 20.61
C ALA A 175 -23.59 -4.75 21.00
N HIS A 176 -24.55 -4.59 20.09
CA HIS A 176 -25.92 -5.10 20.22
C HIS A 176 -26.09 -6.55 19.74
N LYS A 177 -25.01 -7.33 19.64
CA LYS A 177 -24.99 -8.74 19.19
C LYS A 177 -25.65 -8.99 17.82
N THR A 178 -25.74 -7.95 16.99
CA THR A 178 -26.31 -8.01 15.64
C THR A 178 -25.18 -7.99 14.62
N LEU A 179 -25.25 -8.86 13.60
CA LEU A 179 -24.25 -8.89 12.54
C LEU A 179 -24.47 -7.73 11.55
N PRO A 180 -23.39 -7.11 11.04
CA PRO A 180 -23.47 -6.16 9.94
C PRO A 180 -24.08 -6.78 8.68
N GLN A 181 -24.77 -5.96 7.88
CA GLN A 181 -25.41 -6.40 6.63
C GLN A 181 -24.43 -6.69 5.49
N VAL A 182 -23.22 -6.13 5.60
CA VAL A 182 -22.10 -6.36 4.71
C VAL A 182 -21.05 -7.09 5.52
N LEU A 183 -20.39 -8.11 4.98
CA LEU A 183 -19.25 -8.75 5.62
C LEU A 183 -18.10 -8.82 4.63
N MET A 184 -16.94 -8.32 5.03
CA MET A 184 -15.71 -8.48 4.27
C MET A 184 -14.96 -9.70 4.80
N ILE A 185 -14.52 -10.59 3.90
CA ILE A 185 -13.82 -11.82 4.27
C ILE A 185 -12.45 -11.83 3.59
N GLY A 186 -11.41 -12.09 4.37
CA GLY A 186 -10.06 -12.35 3.88
C GLY A 186 -9.25 -13.05 4.95
N GLU A 187 -8.24 -13.84 4.58
CA GLU A 187 -7.39 -14.52 5.57
C GLU A 187 -6.64 -13.52 6.46
N ASN A 188 -6.32 -12.36 5.89
CA ASN A 188 -5.78 -11.19 6.56
C ASN A 188 -6.37 -9.91 5.94
N SER A 189 -6.04 -8.75 6.51
CA SER A 189 -6.39 -7.44 5.95
C SER A 189 -5.46 -7.01 4.78
N GLY A 190 -4.72 -7.96 4.21
CA GLY A 190 -3.52 -7.76 3.42
C GLY A 190 -2.26 -7.79 4.28
N SER A 191 -1.10 -7.88 3.63
CA SER A 191 0.20 -7.62 4.23
C SER A 191 1.09 -6.93 3.23
N TRP A 192 1.86 -5.96 3.70
CA TRP A 192 2.87 -5.30 2.87
C TRP A 192 4.18 -5.23 3.64
N LEU A 193 5.22 -5.84 3.09
CA LEU A 193 6.49 -6.05 3.80
C LEU A 193 7.67 -5.32 3.17
N HIS A 194 7.49 -4.71 1.99
CA HIS A 194 8.60 -4.17 1.19
C HIS A 194 8.38 -2.70 0.82
N ASP A 195 9.43 -1.89 0.80
CA ASP A 195 9.35 -0.52 0.28
C ASP A 195 9.63 -0.56 -1.23
N TYR A 196 8.58 -0.42 -2.04
CA TYR A 196 8.74 -0.34 -3.49
C TYR A 196 7.85 0.70 -4.13
N THR A 197 8.39 1.30 -5.18
CA THR A 197 7.71 2.33 -5.93
C THR A 197 6.83 1.68 -6.98
N LEU A 198 5.53 1.95 -6.93
CA LEU A 198 4.63 1.56 -8.00
C LEU A 198 4.95 2.40 -9.23
N ALA A 199 4.79 1.82 -10.42
CA ALA A 199 4.76 2.60 -11.66
C ALA A 199 3.58 3.59 -11.71
N GLN A 200 2.60 3.45 -10.81
CA GLN A 200 1.39 4.27 -10.78
C GLN A 200 1.60 5.59 -10.05
N ARG A 201 1.06 6.67 -10.62
CA ARG A 201 1.18 8.02 -10.06
C ARG A 201 0.19 8.31 -8.93
N HIS A 202 0.55 9.23 -8.05
CA HIS A 202 -0.32 9.76 -7.01
C HIS A 202 -1.64 10.31 -7.57
N SER A 203 -1.59 11.03 -8.69
CA SER A 203 -2.75 11.69 -9.31
C SER A 203 -3.89 10.75 -9.71
N ILE A 204 -3.60 9.47 -9.94
CA ILE A 204 -4.58 8.44 -10.32
C ILE A 204 -4.91 7.47 -9.18
N LEU A 205 -4.16 7.54 -8.06
CA LEU A 205 -4.31 6.66 -6.89
C LEU A 205 -4.90 7.38 -5.66
N GLU A 206 -5.23 8.66 -5.77
CA GLU A 206 -5.84 9.38 -4.67
C GLU A 206 -7.34 9.12 -4.53
N ARG A 207 -7.86 9.40 -3.34
CA ARG A 207 -9.26 9.30 -2.95
C ARG A 207 -9.66 10.55 -2.18
N VAL A 208 -10.77 11.18 -2.57
CA VAL A 208 -11.31 12.34 -1.84
C VAL A 208 -12.02 11.85 -0.57
N GLY A 209 -11.76 12.53 0.55
CA GLY A 209 -12.42 12.24 1.84
C GLY A 209 -11.94 10.96 2.53
N ALA A 210 -10.79 10.43 2.11
CA ALA A 210 -10.17 9.22 2.63
C ALA A 210 -8.68 9.44 2.92
N GLU A 211 -8.06 8.56 3.71
CA GLU A 211 -6.61 8.51 3.88
C GLU A 211 -5.96 8.17 2.52
N ASN A 212 -4.87 8.86 2.18
CA ASN A 212 -4.15 8.72 0.92
C ASN A 212 -2.70 8.31 1.15
N PRO A 213 -2.04 7.70 0.15
CA PRO A 213 -0.61 7.40 0.23
C PRO A 213 0.25 8.64 0.54
N ALA A 214 -0.16 9.79 0.01
CA ALA A 214 0.50 11.08 0.23
C ALA A 214 0.54 11.51 1.71
N THR A 215 -0.36 10.98 2.55
CA THR A 215 -0.44 11.34 3.96
C THR A 215 0.74 10.80 4.80
N TYR A 216 1.52 9.87 4.23
CA TYR A 216 2.73 9.30 4.81
C TYR A 216 4.01 9.95 4.28
N LEU A 217 3.89 10.96 3.41
CA LEU A 217 5.00 11.60 2.72
C LEU A 217 5.17 13.05 3.19
N SER A 218 6.40 13.56 3.14
CA SER A 218 6.64 14.99 3.31
C SER A 218 6.04 15.76 2.11
N SER A 219 5.68 17.02 2.33
CA SER A 219 5.12 17.88 1.29
C SER A 219 6.11 18.11 0.15
N GLN A 220 7.42 18.12 0.44
CA GLN A 220 8.46 18.22 -0.57
C GLN A 220 8.55 16.95 -1.40
N TYR A 221 8.66 15.78 -0.75
CA TYR A 221 8.78 14.50 -1.44
C TYR A 221 7.57 14.22 -2.33
N TYR A 222 6.36 14.49 -1.83
CA TYR A 222 5.14 14.32 -2.61
C TYR A 222 5.08 15.22 -3.87
N LYS A 223 5.74 16.39 -3.84
CA LYS A 223 5.83 17.27 -5.02
C LYS A 223 6.86 16.79 -6.03
N GLU A 224 7.99 16.27 -5.55
CA GLU A 224 9.13 15.86 -6.37
C GLU A 224 8.93 14.45 -6.94
N ASN A 225 8.28 13.55 -6.21
CA ASN A 225 8.00 12.19 -6.64
C ASN A 225 6.54 12.04 -7.09
N PRO A 226 6.27 11.84 -8.39
CA PRO A 226 4.91 11.66 -8.87
C PRO A 226 4.35 10.25 -8.61
N HIS A 227 5.15 9.29 -8.17
CA HIS A 227 4.78 7.87 -8.05
C HIS A 227 4.47 7.44 -6.61
N ALA A 228 3.42 6.64 -6.44
CA ALA A 228 3.05 6.13 -5.13
C ALA A 228 3.93 4.94 -4.71
N ASN A 229 4.25 4.86 -3.43
CA ASN A 229 4.79 3.63 -2.84
C ASN A 229 3.62 2.70 -2.46
N GLY A 230 3.69 1.44 -2.83
CA GLY A 230 2.61 0.50 -2.57
C GLY A 230 2.38 0.22 -1.07
N ARG A 231 3.42 0.37 -0.23
CA ARG A 231 3.28 0.35 1.24
C ARG A 231 2.33 1.44 1.71
N HIS A 232 2.48 2.66 1.20
CA HIS A 232 1.63 3.78 1.60
C HIS A 232 0.18 3.60 1.10
N VAL A 233 -0.01 2.94 -0.05
CA VAL A 233 -1.35 2.53 -0.51
C VAL A 233 -1.97 1.53 0.45
N TYR A 234 -1.23 0.49 0.83
CA TYR A 234 -1.68 -0.49 1.81
C TYR A 234 -2.03 0.16 3.15
N GLN A 235 -1.15 1.00 3.69
CA GLN A 235 -1.36 1.69 4.97
C GLN A 235 -2.60 2.60 4.94
N ALA A 236 -2.77 3.37 3.86
CA ALA A 236 -3.96 4.17 3.65
C ALA A 236 -5.23 3.31 3.60
N ASN A 237 -5.19 2.13 2.97
CA ASN A 237 -6.32 1.19 2.96
C ASN A 237 -6.69 0.71 4.36
N GLN A 238 -5.72 0.32 5.20
CA GLN A 238 -6.00 -0.09 6.59
C GLN A 238 -6.67 1.04 7.39
N VAL A 239 -6.13 2.27 7.30
CA VAL A 239 -6.74 3.42 7.96
C VAL A 239 -8.15 3.68 7.44
N ASN A 240 -8.39 3.55 6.14
CA ASN A 240 -9.72 3.72 5.55
C ASN A 240 -10.70 2.65 6.04
N LEU A 241 -10.32 1.38 6.06
CA LEU A 241 -11.16 0.29 6.55
C LEU A 241 -11.52 0.49 8.02
N ALA A 242 -10.53 0.76 8.87
CA ALA A 242 -10.78 1.01 10.30
C ALA A 242 -11.60 2.29 10.55
N SER A 243 -11.26 3.38 9.87
CA SER A 243 -11.95 4.67 10.02
C SER A 243 -13.35 4.65 9.46
N THR A 244 -13.76 3.67 8.66
CA THR A 244 -15.15 3.48 8.23
C THR A 244 -15.84 2.31 8.92
N GLU A 245 -15.13 1.64 9.85
CA GLU A 245 -15.60 0.43 10.56
C GLU A 245 -15.99 -0.71 9.61
N ALA A 246 -15.15 -0.98 8.61
CA ALA A 246 -15.33 -2.11 7.71
C ALA A 246 -15.44 -3.43 8.51
N PRO A 247 -16.49 -4.24 8.30
CA PRO A 247 -16.72 -5.47 9.03
C PRO A 247 -15.86 -6.62 8.48
N LEU A 248 -14.55 -6.56 8.72
CA LEU A 248 -13.58 -7.56 8.25
C LEU A 248 -13.52 -8.78 9.19
N LEU A 249 -13.89 -9.94 8.66
CA LEU A 249 -13.68 -11.25 9.28
C LEU A 249 -12.40 -11.88 8.70
N LYS A 250 -11.46 -12.21 9.60
CA LYS A 250 -10.25 -12.96 9.27
C LYS A 250 -10.58 -14.45 9.14
N ALA A 251 -10.80 -14.91 7.90
CA ALA A 251 -11.21 -16.26 7.57
C ALA A 251 -10.82 -16.66 6.14
N THR A 252 -10.69 -17.96 5.89
CA THR A 252 -10.39 -18.50 4.56
C THR A 252 -11.68 -18.99 3.91
N VAL A 253 -11.99 -18.53 2.70
CA VAL A 253 -13.10 -19.08 1.91
C VAL A 253 -12.61 -20.34 1.22
N LEU A 254 -13.33 -21.44 1.38
CA LEU A 254 -13.01 -22.74 0.79
C LEU A 254 -13.79 -22.97 -0.50
N LYS A 255 -15.08 -22.58 -0.53
CA LYS A 255 -15.98 -22.76 -1.66
C LYS A 255 -17.07 -21.69 -1.70
N ILE A 256 -17.53 -21.39 -2.91
CA ILE A 256 -18.78 -20.67 -3.19
C ILE A 256 -19.73 -21.65 -3.85
N GLU A 257 -20.86 -21.90 -3.21
CA GLU A 257 -21.84 -22.91 -3.62
C GLU A 257 -23.17 -22.24 -3.99
N LYS A 258 -23.84 -22.77 -5.02
CA LYS A 258 -25.10 -22.25 -5.55
C LYS A 258 -26.27 -23.09 -5.03
N LYS A 259 -27.35 -22.45 -4.58
CA LYS A 259 -28.52 -23.14 -4.01
C LYS A 259 -29.05 -24.27 -4.89
N SER A 260 -29.10 -24.07 -6.21
CA SER A 260 -29.61 -25.05 -7.17
C SER A 260 -28.89 -26.39 -7.15
N ASN A 261 -27.64 -26.44 -6.65
CA ASN A 261 -26.83 -27.65 -6.57
C ASN A 261 -26.92 -28.33 -5.20
N HIS A 262 -27.49 -27.64 -4.20
CA HIS A 262 -27.44 -27.99 -2.78
C HIS A 262 -28.81 -27.86 -2.09
N GLU A 263 -29.91 -28.05 -2.83
CA GLU A 263 -31.26 -27.81 -2.28
C GLU A 263 -31.57 -28.65 -1.04
N MET A 264 -31.03 -29.88 -0.98
CA MET A 264 -31.31 -30.84 0.09
C MET A 264 -30.70 -30.45 1.44
N ASP A 265 -29.58 -29.73 1.46
CA ASP A 265 -28.88 -29.31 2.68
C ASP A 265 -28.83 -27.78 2.85
N TRP A 266 -29.61 -27.05 2.05
CA TRP A 266 -29.72 -25.59 2.11
C TRP A 266 -30.53 -25.12 3.33
N LYS A 267 -29.91 -24.34 4.21
CA LYS A 267 -30.53 -23.90 5.48
C LYS A 267 -31.17 -22.51 5.45
N ALA A 268 -30.85 -21.69 4.45
CA ALA A 268 -31.40 -20.33 4.31
C ALA A 268 -32.19 -20.18 3.00
N PRO A 269 -33.52 -20.40 2.99
CA PRO A 269 -34.32 -20.43 1.77
C PRO A 269 -34.27 -19.14 0.95
N GLY A 270 -34.09 -17.98 1.62
CA GLY A 270 -34.03 -16.65 1.00
C GLY A 270 -32.65 -16.23 0.48
N SER A 271 -31.65 -17.13 0.50
CA SER A 271 -30.31 -16.88 -0.03
C SER A 271 -30.02 -17.73 -1.26
N SER A 272 -29.47 -17.12 -2.31
CA SER A 272 -29.08 -17.82 -3.54
C SER A 272 -27.75 -18.55 -3.45
N TYR A 273 -26.85 -18.07 -2.60
CA TYR A 273 -25.48 -18.56 -2.48
C TYR A 273 -25.09 -18.84 -1.03
N ARG A 274 -24.09 -19.70 -0.83
CA ARG A 274 -23.40 -19.84 0.45
C ARG A 274 -21.90 -19.91 0.25
N LEU A 275 -21.15 -19.30 1.16
CA LEU A 275 -19.71 -19.48 1.28
C LEU A 275 -19.44 -20.50 2.37
N VAL A 276 -18.60 -21.49 2.06
CA VAL A 276 -18.01 -22.38 3.05
C VAL A 276 -16.72 -21.74 3.51
N VAL A 277 -16.66 -21.33 4.78
CA VAL A 277 -15.54 -20.56 5.33
C VAL A 277 -14.89 -21.29 6.50
N LYS A 278 -13.56 -21.24 6.54
CA LYS A 278 -12.75 -21.74 7.64
C LYS A 278 -12.36 -20.58 8.56
N ILE A 279 -12.74 -20.66 9.83
CA ILE A 279 -12.42 -19.71 10.89
C ILE A 279 -11.64 -20.47 11.96
N GLY A 280 -10.32 -20.26 12.02
CA GLY A 280 -9.45 -21.10 12.83
C GLY A 280 -9.52 -22.57 12.40
N SER A 281 -9.96 -23.45 13.29
CA SER A 281 -10.19 -24.87 13.00
C SER A 281 -11.62 -25.21 12.60
N GLU A 282 -12.57 -24.28 12.73
CA GLU A 282 -13.99 -24.53 12.46
C GLU A 282 -14.36 -24.19 11.01
N ILE A 283 -15.34 -24.92 10.47
CA ILE A 283 -15.98 -24.62 9.20
C ILE A 283 -17.38 -24.06 9.47
N LYS A 284 -17.71 -22.92 8.86
CA LYS A 284 -19.03 -22.28 8.93
C LYS A 284 -19.60 -22.06 7.53
N GLN A 285 -20.91 -22.04 7.43
CA GLN A 285 -21.63 -21.64 6.22
C GLN A 285 -22.14 -20.21 6.38
N ILE A 286 -21.88 -19.37 5.38
CA ILE A 286 -22.39 -17.99 5.30
C ILE A 286 -23.29 -17.89 4.08
N TYR A 287 -24.59 -17.79 4.30
CA TYR A 287 -25.59 -17.63 3.25
C TYR A 287 -25.71 -16.15 2.84
N THR A 288 -25.82 -15.90 1.54
CA THR A 288 -25.79 -14.55 0.95
C THR A 288 -26.58 -14.46 -0.35
N ASN A 289 -26.89 -13.23 -0.75
CA ASN A 289 -27.52 -12.89 -2.03
C ASN A 289 -26.59 -12.19 -3.00
N GLU A 290 -25.48 -11.62 -2.52
CA GLU A 290 -24.51 -10.97 -3.38
C GLU A 290 -23.09 -11.23 -2.89
N ILE A 291 -22.19 -11.53 -3.82
CA ILE A 291 -20.77 -11.80 -3.56
C ILE A 291 -19.94 -10.94 -4.50
N ASN A 292 -19.16 -10.02 -3.94
CA ASN A 292 -18.22 -9.20 -4.69
C ASN A 292 -16.81 -9.74 -4.48
N ILE A 293 -16.21 -10.29 -5.53
CA ILE A 293 -14.90 -10.96 -5.50
C ILE A 293 -13.81 -9.95 -5.89
N CYS A 294 -12.90 -9.72 -4.93
CA CYS A 294 -11.86 -8.70 -4.93
C CYS A 294 -10.50 -9.27 -4.46
N THR A 295 -10.26 -10.55 -4.71
CA THR A 295 -9.12 -11.35 -4.17
C THR A 295 -7.78 -11.11 -4.85
N GLY A 296 -7.75 -10.47 -6.02
CA GLY A 296 -6.53 -10.29 -6.81
C GLY A 296 -6.33 -11.41 -7.85
N LEU A 297 -5.10 -11.57 -8.35
CA LEU A 297 -4.76 -12.58 -9.37
C LEU A 297 -4.42 -13.97 -8.79
N GLY A 298 -4.42 -14.12 -7.46
CA GLY A 298 -3.88 -15.29 -6.77
C GLY A 298 -2.48 -15.03 -6.21
N PRO A 299 -1.86 -16.02 -5.54
CA PRO A 299 -0.45 -15.97 -5.15
C PRO A 299 0.49 -16.09 -6.34
N ALA A 300 1.77 -15.81 -6.12
CA ALA A 300 2.81 -16.05 -7.11
C ALA A 300 2.91 -17.53 -7.47
N ARG A 301 3.17 -17.81 -8.75
CA ARG A 301 3.30 -19.19 -9.23
C ARG A 301 4.67 -19.75 -8.83
N ASP A 302 4.66 -20.81 -8.03
CA ASP A 302 5.86 -21.60 -7.76
C ASP A 302 6.07 -22.63 -8.87
N ILE A 303 7.17 -22.46 -9.62
CA ILE A 303 7.60 -23.39 -10.67
C ILE A 303 8.85 -24.19 -10.27
N ILE A 304 9.33 -23.99 -9.05
CA ILE A 304 10.61 -24.50 -8.59
C ILE A 304 10.40 -25.66 -7.64
N SER A 305 9.62 -25.46 -6.58
CA SER A 305 9.38 -26.49 -5.56
C SER A 305 8.72 -27.72 -6.17
N ASP A 306 9.25 -28.90 -5.86
CA ASP A 306 8.77 -30.22 -6.32
C ASP A 306 8.74 -30.41 -7.85
N SER A 307 9.24 -29.43 -8.61
CA SER A 307 9.29 -29.44 -10.08
C SER A 307 10.73 -29.44 -10.61
N ILE A 308 11.55 -28.51 -10.12
CA ILE A 308 12.96 -28.35 -10.52
C ILE A 308 13.89 -28.74 -9.37
N LEU A 309 13.50 -28.39 -8.14
CA LEU A 309 14.22 -28.72 -6.92
C LEU A 309 13.35 -29.57 -6.00
N ALA A 310 13.98 -30.46 -5.23
CA ALA A 310 13.32 -31.10 -4.12
C ALA A 310 12.88 -30.06 -3.08
N LYS A 311 11.73 -30.28 -2.43
CA LYS A 311 11.13 -29.33 -1.49
C LYS A 311 12.05 -28.86 -0.38
N ASP A 312 12.81 -29.76 0.23
CA ASP A 312 13.78 -29.46 1.29
C ASP A 312 14.92 -28.58 0.78
N GLN A 313 15.43 -28.86 -0.42
CA GLN A 313 16.44 -28.05 -1.07
C GLN A 313 15.91 -26.64 -1.40
N PHE A 314 14.68 -26.54 -1.93
CA PHE A 314 14.05 -25.26 -2.21
C PHE A 314 13.83 -24.44 -0.94
N VAL A 315 13.29 -25.05 0.12
CA VAL A 315 13.08 -24.37 1.42
C VAL A 315 14.39 -23.82 2.00
N ARG A 316 15.50 -24.56 1.86
CA ARG A 316 16.82 -24.07 2.30
C ARG A 316 17.29 -22.87 1.47
N LEU A 317 17.11 -22.91 0.14
CA LEU A 317 17.59 -21.88 -0.77
C LEU A 317 16.67 -20.66 -0.87
N ASN A 318 15.41 -20.78 -0.45
CA ASN A 318 14.42 -19.70 -0.41
C ASN A 318 14.28 -19.07 0.98
N GLN A 319 15.39 -19.04 1.73
CA GLN A 319 15.49 -18.36 3.01
C GLN A 319 16.74 -17.47 3.02
N PHE A 320 16.69 -16.42 3.84
CA PHE A 320 17.83 -15.53 4.01
C PHE A 320 19.03 -16.32 4.56
N ASP A 321 20.14 -16.31 3.82
CA ASP A 321 21.39 -16.94 4.23
C ASP A 321 22.26 -15.89 4.95
N GLU A 322 22.49 -16.09 6.25
CA GLU A 322 23.31 -15.18 7.06
C GLU A 322 24.77 -15.08 6.60
N GLN A 323 25.31 -16.12 5.96
CA GLN A 323 26.68 -16.07 5.45
C GLN A 323 26.75 -15.27 4.15
N ARG A 324 25.75 -15.44 3.28
CA ARG A 324 25.67 -14.73 2.00
C ARG A 324 25.12 -13.31 2.13
N GLN A 325 24.38 -13.04 3.21
CA GLN A 325 23.62 -11.79 3.45
C GLN A 325 22.51 -11.54 2.40
N PHE A 326 22.01 -12.60 1.77
CA PHE A 326 20.88 -12.55 0.83
C PHE A 326 20.21 -13.92 0.71
N THR A 327 19.00 -13.94 0.15
CA THR A 327 18.23 -15.16 -0.16
C THR A 327 18.61 -15.70 -1.55
N PRO A 328 19.18 -16.92 -1.69
CA PRO A 328 19.67 -17.44 -2.98
C PRO A 328 18.62 -17.58 -4.08
N ILE A 329 17.42 -18.09 -3.76
CA ILE A 329 16.30 -18.24 -4.71
C ILE A 329 15.12 -17.47 -4.14
N VAL A 330 14.52 -16.56 -4.90
CA VAL A 330 13.50 -15.65 -4.36
C VAL A 330 12.40 -15.38 -5.38
N ASP A 331 11.15 -15.36 -4.92
CA ASP A 331 10.00 -14.95 -5.74
C ASP A 331 10.12 -13.47 -6.09
N GLY A 332 9.75 -13.08 -7.31
CA GLY A 332 9.85 -11.70 -7.76
C GLY A 332 9.05 -10.70 -6.92
N ASN A 333 7.94 -11.12 -6.31
CA ASN A 333 7.16 -10.25 -5.42
C ASN A 333 7.87 -10.04 -4.06
N ASP A 334 8.67 -11.02 -3.63
CA ASP A 334 9.48 -10.96 -2.41
C ASP A 334 10.86 -10.32 -2.68
N PHE A 335 11.37 -10.45 -3.91
CA PHE A 335 12.61 -9.84 -4.41
C PHE A 335 12.50 -8.34 -4.63
N ILE A 336 11.36 -7.73 -4.39
CA ILE A 336 11.30 -6.27 -4.28
C ILE A 336 11.94 -5.81 -2.94
N LEU A 337 13.06 -6.44 -2.56
CA LEU A 337 13.69 -6.77 -1.28
C LEU A 337 13.48 -5.86 -0.07
N THR A 338 13.57 -6.50 1.09
CA THR A 338 13.71 -5.92 2.43
C THR A 338 15.02 -5.12 2.59
N ASP A 339 15.02 -4.11 3.46
CA ASP A 339 16.14 -3.19 3.75
C ASP A 339 17.50 -3.88 4.06
N ASN A 340 17.49 -5.17 4.39
CA ASN A 340 18.71 -5.93 4.71
C ASN A 340 19.48 -6.36 3.46
N GLU A 341 18.80 -6.84 2.42
CA GLU A 341 19.46 -7.35 1.21
C GLU A 341 19.93 -6.22 0.27
N GLU A 342 19.40 -5.00 0.42
CA GLU A 342 19.85 -3.81 -0.33
C GLU A 342 21.28 -3.38 0.03
N LYS A 343 21.78 -3.81 1.19
CA LYS A 343 23.16 -3.52 1.64
C LYS A 343 24.22 -4.34 0.92
N SER A 344 23.84 -5.48 0.34
CA SER A 344 24.75 -6.37 -0.39
C SER A 344 24.82 -5.97 -1.87
N THR A 345 26.01 -5.60 -2.35
CA THR A 345 26.27 -5.17 -3.73
C THR A 345 27.29 -6.06 -4.42
N GLY A 346 27.34 -6.02 -5.75
CA GLY A 346 28.31 -6.77 -6.56
C GLY A 346 27.88 -8.20 -6.90
N ARG A 347 26.61 -8.55 -6.65
CA ARG A 347 26.06 -9.87 -6.94
C ARG A 347 25.88 -10.07 -8.45
N LYS A 348 25.98 -11.32 -8.89
CA LYS A 348 25.38 -11.80 -10.14
C LYS A 348 23.95 -12.26 -9.89
N ILE A 349 22.98 -11.57 -10.47
CA ILE A 349 21.56 -11.87 -10.30
C ILE A 349 20.98 -12.28 -11.64
N VAL A 350 20.31 -13.43 -11.66
CA VAL A 350 19.52 -13.86 -12.82
C VAL A 350 18.05 -13.71 -12.50
N ILE A 351 17.32 -13.03 -13.37
CA ILE A 351 15.88 -12.80 -13.25
C ILE A 351 15.19 -13.61 -14.34
N TYR A 352 14.25 -14.45 -13.96
CA TYR A 352 13.47 -15.28 -14.86
C TYR A 352 11.99 -14.90 -14.85
N GLY A 353 11.47 -14.49 -16.00
CA GLY A 353 10.07 -14.12 -16.17
C GLY A 353 9.89 -12.91 -17.09
N GLY A 354 8.77 -12.86 -17.80
CA GLY A 354 8.51 -11.85 -18.83
C GLY A 354 7.57 -10.71 -18.43
N GLY A 355 7.09 -10.70 -17.19
CA GLY A 355 6.03 -9.80 -16.72
C GLY A 355 6.54 -8.48 -16.13
N GLY A 356 5.61 -7.58 -15.79
CA GLY A 356 5.92 -6.29 -15.16
C GLY A 356 6.70 -6.41 -13.84
N THR A 357 6.40 -7.42 -13.01
CA THR A 357 7.18 -7.71 -11.78
C THR A 357 8.64 -8.06 -12.10
N ALA A 358 8.90 -8.80 -13.18
CA ALA A 358 10.28 -9.12 -13.59
C ALA A 358 11.03 -7.87 -14.07
N ALA A 359 10.34 -6.95 -14.76
CA ALA A 359 10.91 -5.66 -15.13
C ALA A 359 11.26 -4.80 -13.90
N ALA A 360 10.41 -4.83 -12.86
CA ALA A 360 10.69 -4.18 -11.57
C ALA A 360 11.88 -4.84 -10.86
N CYS A 361 11.95 -6.17 -10.84
CA CYS A 361 13.10 -6.92 -10.32
C CYS A 361 14.39 -6.55 -11.05
N TYR A 362 14.36 -6.38 -12.38
CA TYR A 362 15.52 -6.00 -13.18
C TYR A 362 16.05 -4.64 -12.76
N ARG A 363 15.15 -3.66 -12.65
CA ARG A 363 15.47 -2.32 -12.17
C ARG A 363 16.07 -2.36 -10.77
N LYS A 364 15.38 -3.01 -9.83
CA LYS A 364 15.82 -3.08 -8.44
C LYS A 364 17.16 -3.81 -8.30
N GLY A 365 17.34 -4.93 -8.98
CA GLY A 365 18.60 -5.65 -9.03
C GLY A 365 19.72 -4.75 -9.56
N PHE A 366 19.47 -4.04 -10.65
CA PHE A 366 20.45 -3.13 -11.27
C PHE A 366 20.88 -2.00 -10.32
N PHE A 367 19.92 -1.27 -9.73
CA PHE A 367 20.20 -0.12 -8.86
C PHE A 367 20.48 -0.51 -7.40
N GLY A 368 20.28 -1.78 -7.03
CA GLY A 368 20.40 -2.30 -5.67
C GLY A 368 19.24 -1.92 -4.73
N ASN A 369 18.35 -1.03 -5.16
CA ASN A 369 17.15 -0.58 -4.45
C ASN A 369 16.11 -0.08 -5.47
N ASP A 370 14.89 0.20 -5.02
CA ASP A 370 13.81 0.74 -5.88
C ASP A 370 13.34 2.15 -5.44
N ILE A 371 14.07 2.75 -4.52
CA ILE A 371 13.74 4.07 -3.97
C ILE A 371 14.39 5.14 -4.84
N ARG A 372 13.57 6.04 -5.40
CA ARG A 372 14.04 7.19 -6.21
C ARG A 372 14.85 6.80 -7.46
N THR A 373 14.61 5.61 -8.01
CA THR A 373 15.32 5.12 -9.21
C THR A 373 14.58 5.40 -10.53
N GLN A 374 13.36 5.95 -10.47
CA GLN A 374 12.42 6.03 -11.60
C GLN A 374 12.99 6.78 -12.80
N ASP A 375 13.75 7.84 -12.53
CA ASP A 375 14.40 8.67 -13.54
C ASP A 375 15.93 8.49 -13.57
N GLN A 376 16.46 7.54 -12.79
CA GLN A 376 17.89 7.23 -12.81
C GLN A 376 18.29 6.51 -14.11
N PRO A 377 19.39 6.91 -14.76
CA PRO A 377 19.85 6.27 -15.99
C PRO A 377 20.59 4.95 -15.69
N PHE A 378 20.48 3.98 -16.60
CA PHE A 378 21.15 2.67 -16.52
C PHE A 378 22.63 2.74 -16.94
N THR A 379 23.44 3.44 -16.15
CA THR A 379 24.88 3.59 -16.38
C THR A 379 25.70 2.70 -15.45
N LYS A 380 27.00 2.53 -15.75
CA LYS A 380 27.89 1.73 -14.88
C LYS A 380 28.02 2.33 -13.48
N GLU A 381 27.94 3.65 -13.36
CA GLU A 381 28.02 4.36 -12.08
C GLU A 381 26.84 4.01 -11.16
N ASN A 382 25.65 3.84 -11.75
CA ASN A 382 24.43 3.49 -11.02
C ASN A 382 24.24 1.98 -10.84
N GLN A 383 25.08 1.15 -11.47
CA GLN A 383 24.99 -0.30 -11.41
C GLN A 383 25.55 -0.82 -10.08
N LYS A 384 24.69 -1.46 -9.29
CA LYS A 384 25.08 -2.14 -8.04
C LYS A 384 25.33 -3.62 -8.21
N ASN A 385 24.68 -4.28 -9.17
CA ASN A 385 24.80 -5.73 -9.40
C ASN A 385 24.91 -6.04 -10.91
N GLN A 386 25.46 -7.21 -11.23
CA GLN A 386 25.45 -7.75 -12.59
C GLN A 386 24.12 -8.48 -12.80
N ILE A 387 23.34 -8.09 -13.80
CA ILE A 387 21.99 -8.61 -14.01
C ILE A 387 21.89 -9.28 -15.37
N THR A 388 21.29 -10.46 -15.40
CA THR A 388 20.81 -11.10 -16.63
C THR A 388 19.31 -11.36 -16.50
N TRP A 389 18.53 -10.91 -17.49
CA TRP A 389 17.08 -11.06 -17.53
C TRP A 389 16.67 -12.04 -18.63
N ILE A 390 16.03 -13.13 -18.25
CA ILE A 390 15.68 -14.25 -19.10
C ILE A 390 14.17 -14.47 -19.09
N ALA A 391 13.56 -14.65 -20.25
CA ALA A 391 12.14 -15.00 -20.32
C ALA A 391 11.85 -15.83 -21.57
N ARG A 392 10.73 -16.56 -21.56
CA ARG A 392 10.18 -17.18 -22.77
C ARG A 392 9.66 -16.13 -23.76
N ASN A 393 9.10 -15.03 -23.25
CA ASN A 393 8.56 -13.89 -23.98
C ASN A 393 8.58 -12.65 -23.08
N PHE A 394 8.88 -11.47 -23.62
CA PHE A 394 8.89 -10.18 -22.91
C PHE A 394 7.67 -9.29 -23.18
N GLU A 395 6.75 -9.67 -24.08
CA GLU A 395 5.56 -8.88 -24.42
C GLU A 395 4.64 -8.61 -23.21
N LYS A 396 4.72 -9.46 -22.17
CA LYS A 396 3.92 -9.32 -20.93
C LYS A 396 4.50 -8.32 -19.93
N ALA A 397 5.65 -7.70 -20.21
CA ALA A 397 6.27 -6.71 -19.30
C ALA A 397 5.41 -5.44 -19.16
N GLY A 398 4.54 -5.21 -20.14
CA GLY A 398 3.64 -4.07 -20.19
C GLY A 398 4.26 -2.86 -20.87
N THR A 399 3.45 -1.81 -21.03
CA THR A 399 3.80 -0.56 -21.71
C THR A 399 4.13 0.57 -20.73
N GLY A 400 4.39 0.21 -19.46
CA GLY A 400 4.88 1.05 -18.36
C GLY A 400 6.11 1.87 -18.74
N LYS A 401 6.24 3.14 -18.33
CA LYS A 401 7.51 3.90 -18.51
C LYS A 401 8.69 3.14 -17.91
N LEU A 402 8.52 2.63 -16.69
CA LEU A 402 9.55 1.87 -15.98
C LEU A 402 9.86 0.52 -16.64
N ALA A 403 8.82 -0.19 -17.10
CA ALA A 403 8.96 -1.48 -17.78
C ALA A 403 9.64 -1.35 -19.14
N ILE A 404 9.24 -0.36 -19.95
CA ILE A 404 9.87 -0.05 -21.24
C ILE A 404 11.34 0.36 -21.02
N SER A 405 11.61 1.21 -20.03
CA SER A 405 12.98 1.59 -19.69
C SER A 405 13.83 0.38 -19.31
N ALA A 406 13.30 -0.55 -18.50
CA ALA A 406 13.98 -1.80 -18.17
C ALA A 406 14.28 -2.64 -19.42
N LEU A 407 13.27 -2.88 -20.27
CA LEU A 407 13.41 -3.67 -21.50
C LEU A 407 14.46 -3.09 -22.46
N LEU A 408 14.36 -1.80 -22.77
CA LEU A 408 15.26 -1.13 -23.71
C LEU A 408 16.71 -1.12 -23.21
N ASN A 409 16.91 -0.94 -21.90
CA ASN A 409 18.26 -0.92 -21.34
C ASN A 409 18.83 -2.34 -21.22
N ALA A 410 18.03 -3.34 -20.83
CA ALA A 410 18.47 -4.74 -20.82
C ALA A 410 18.90 -5.20 -22.23
N GLU A 411 18.16 -4.79 -23.27
CA GLU A 411 18.51 -5.05 -24.66
C GLU A 411 19.81 -4.35 -25.08
N LYS A 412 19.92 -3.03 -24.88
CA LYS A 412 21.14 -2.26 -25.23
C LYS A 412 22.40 -2.77 -24.55
N ARG A 413 22.25 -3.41 -23.39
CA ARG A 413 23.35 -3.92 -22.57
C ARG A 413 23.61 -5.41 -22.79
N SER A 414 22.88 -6.05 -23.71
CA SER A 414 22.95 -7.51 -23.96
C SER A 414 22.69 -8.35 -22.70
N GLU A 415 21.88 -7.84 -21.78
CA GLU A 415 21.49 -8.51 -20.53
C GLU A 415 20.16 -9.27 -20.70
N ARG A 416 19.48 -9.12 -21.84
CA ARG A 416 18.19 -9.73 -22.16
C ARG A 416 18.33 -11.01 -23.00
N LEU A 417 17.93 -12.15 -22.47
CA LEU A 417 18.02 -13.46 -23.15
C LEU A 417 16.67 -14.17 -23.23
N TYR A 418 16.52 -15.04 -24.24
CA TYR A 418 15.32 -15.85 -24.43
C TYR A 418 15.60 -17.31 -24.08
N GLY A 419 14.92 -17.81 -23.06
CA GLY A 419 15.11 -19.19 -22.64
C GLY A 419 14.06 -19.68 -21.65
N ASP A 420 14.01 -21.00 -21.53
CA ASP A 420 13.15 -21.72 -20.62
C ASP A 420 13.97 -22.51 -19.59
N LEU A 421 13.71 -22.28 -18.31
CA LEU A 421 14.48 -22.88 -17.22
C LEU A 421 14.26 -24.39 -17.18
N GLN A 422 15.36 -25.15 -17.20
CA GLN A 422 15.34 -26.61 -17.18
C GLN A 422 15.83 -27.18 -15.84
N SER A 423 16.91 -26.62 -15.28
CA SER A 423 17.46 -27.09 -14.01
C SER A 423 18.18 -26.00 -13.23
N ILE A 424 18.26 -26.21 -11.91
CA ILE A 424 19.04 -25.40 -10.97
C ILE A 424 19.95 -26.35 -10.20
N HIS A 425 21.25 -26.07 -10.17
CA HIS A 425 22.23 -26.81 -9.38
C HIS A 425 23.06 -25.88 -8.51
N GLU A 426 23.24 -26.22 -7.23
CA GLU A 426 24.17 -25.50 -6.37
C GLU A 426 25.60 -25.99 -6.63
N THR A 427 26.52 -25.06 -6.88
CA THR A 427 27.94 -25.35 -7.09
C THR A 427 28.68 -25.43 -5.76
N LYS A 428 29.90 -25.97 -5.78
CA LYS A 428 30.75 -26.07 -4.58
C LYS A 428 31.10 -24.71 -3.96
N ASP A 429 31.07 -23.65 -4.76
CA ASP A 429 31.36 -22.28 -4.33
C ASP A 429 30.09 -21.53 -3.88
N ASN A 430 29.03 -22.25 -3.51
CA ASN A 430 27.76 -21.68 -3.08
C ASN A 430 27.05 -20.81 -4.13
N LYS A 431 27.34 -21.00 -5.42
CA LYS A 431 26.61 -20.35 -6.52
C LYS A 431 25.51 -21.24 -7.07
N LEU A 432 24.60 -20.66 -7.83
CA LEU A 432 23.58 -21.38 -8.58
C LEU A 432 23.99 -21.45 -10.05
N LEU A 433 24.09 -22.65 -10.59
CA LEU A 433 24.20 -22.91 -12.02
C LEU A 433 22.80 -23.19 -12.57
N LEU A 434 22.35 -22.30 -13.44
CA LEU A 434 21.04 -22.35 -14.08
C LEU A 434 21.19 -22.86 -15.50
N THR A 435 20.40 -23.86 -15.90
CA THR A 435 20.38 -24.39 -17.28
C THR A 435 19.08 -23.99 -17.97
N PHE A 436 19.20 -23.42 -19.16
CA PHE A 436 18.07 -22.97 -19.97
C PHE A 436 18.06 -23.62 -21.35
N LEU A 437 16.86 -23.90 -21.87
CA LEU A 437 16.61 -24.24 -23.26
C LEU A 437 16.26 -22.96 -24.01
N LYS A 438 16.95 -22.66 -25.12
CA LYS A 438 16.67 -21.49 -25.97
C LYS A 438 15.24 -21.55 -26.50
N THR A 439 14.52 -20.43 -26.41
CA THR A 439 13.14 -20.32 -26.91
C THR A 439 13.03 -19.29 -28.04
N GLY A 440 12.26 -19.62 -29.08
CA GLY A 440 11.95 -18.74 -30.21
C GLY A 440 13.04 -18.69 -31.29
N GLU A 441 12.70 -18.09 -32.44
CA GLU A 441 13.61 -17.87 -33.58
C GLU A 441 14.45 -16.57 -33.43
N HIS A 442 14.63 -16.08 -32.20
CA HIS A 442 15.38 -14.84 -31.98
C HIS A 442 16.86 -15.04 -32.35
N GLU A 443 17.41 -14.08 -33.11
CA GLU A 443 18.83 -13.97 -33.48
C GLU A 443 19.69 -13.67 -32.25
N GLN A 444 19.77 -14.62 -31.32
CA GLN A 444 20.76 -14.64 -30.25
C GLN A 444 21.77 -15.73 -30.55
N ASP A 445 23.05 -15.37 -30.55
CA ASP A 445 24.18 -16.30 -30.66
C ASP A 445 24.36 -17.08 -29.35
N LEU A 446 23.36 -17.92 -29.06
CA LEU A 446 23.32 -18.81 -27.91
C LEU A 446 23.10 -20.25 -28.38
N PRO A 447 23.77 -21.23 -27.76
CA PRO A 447 23.51 -22.63 -28.03
C PRO A 447 22.08 -23.01 -27.65
N GLN A 448 21.57 -24.12 -28.23
CA GLN A 448 20.21 -24.60 -27.97
C GLN A 448 19.94 -24.79 -26.47
N THR A 449 20.95 -25.23 -25.73
CA THR A 449 20.95 -25.25 -24.27
C THR A 449 22.12 -24.41 -23.79
N PHE A 450 21.88 -23.46 -22.88
CA PHE A 450 22.90 -22.58 -22.33
C PHE A 450 22.85 -22.57 -20.79
N GLN A 451 23.97 -22.23 -20.17
CA GLN A 451 24.14 -22.22 -18.72
C GLN A 451 24.62 -20.88 -18.23
N ILE A 452 24.12 -20.45 -17.05
CA ILE A 452 24.50 -19.20 -16.41
C ILE A 452 24.75 -19.45 -14.93
N ASP A 453 25.92 -19.02 -14.44
CA ASP A 453 26.20 -18.96 -12.99
C ASP A 453 25.66 -17.67 -12.40
N CYS A 454 25.04 -17.75 -11.22
CA CYS A 454 24.60 -16.59 -10.48
C CYS A 454 24.74 -16.80 -8.97
N ASP A 455 24.80 -15.70 -8.24
CA ASP A 455 24.78 -15.72 -6.78
C ASP A 455 23.32 -15.76 -6.28
N GLN A 456 22.42 -15.07 -6.98
CA GLN A 456 20.99 -14.99 -6.65
C GLN A 456 20.12 -15.22 -7.89
N PHE A 457 19.08 -16.03 -7.73
CA PHE A 457 18.08 -16.33 -8.75
C PHE A 457 16.71 -15.79 -8.33
N VAL A 458 16.12 -14.97 -9.20
CA VAL A 458 14.81 -14.36 -8.98
C VAL A 458 13.84 -14.90 -9.99
N TYR A 459 12.73 -15.52 -9.55
CA TYR A 459 11.71 -16.04 -10.46
C TYR A 459 10.42 -15.24 -10.35
N SER A 460 9.87 -14.81 -11.48
CA SER A 460 8.69 -13.94 -11.57
C SER A 460 7.82 -14.34 -12.77
N VAL A 461 7.20 -15.52 -12.68
CA VAL A 461 6.57 -16.22 -13.81
C VAL A 461 5.04 -16.17 -13.83
N GLY A 462 4.45 -15.19 -13.14
CA GLY A 462 3.01 -14.94 -13.10
C GLY A 462 2.39 -15.33 -11.77
N GLN A 463 1.07 -15.55 -11.77
CA GLN A 463 0.28 -15.89 -10.60
C GLN A 463 -0.42 -17.24 -10.81
N ASP A 464 -0.75 -17.90 -9.71
CA ASP A 464 -1.53 -19.13 -9.67
C ASP A 464 -2.98 -18.83 -9.27
N ASP A 465 -3.89 -18.94 -10.22
CA ASP A 465 -5.32 -18.71 -10.04
C ASP A 465 -6.10 -20.02 -9.75
N SER A 466 -5.43 -21.18 -9.69
CA SER A 466 -6.06 -22.50 -9.53
C SER A 466 -6.92 -22.59 -8.27
N THR A 467 -6.45 -22.02 -7.16
CA THR A 467 -7.20 -21.99 -5.89
C THR A 467 -8.48 -21.18 -6.03
N MET A 468 -8.43 -20.03 -6.71
CA MET A 468 -9.61 -19.19 -6.93
C MET A 468 -10.60 -19.88 -7.87
N ARG A 469 -10.11 -20.55 -8.92
CA ARG A 469 -10.95 -21.38 -9.79
C ARG A 469 -11.66 -22.47 -9.00
N GLY A 470 -10.95 -23.18 -8.13
CA GLY A 470 -11.53 -24.19 -7.24
C GLY A 470 -12.59 -23.63 -6.28
N ILE A 471 -12.37 -22.44 -5.71
CA ILE A 471 -13.39 -21.78 -4.87
C ILE A 471 -14.64 -21.42 -5.68
N CYS A 472 -14.49 -21.06 -6.95
CA CYS A 472 -15.55 -20.59 -7.85
C CYS A 472 -16.06 -21.66 -8.83
N GLU A 473 -15.74 -22.93 -8.61
CA GLU A 473 -16.00 -24.02 -9.58
C GLU A 473 -17.47 -24.08 -10.03
N GLU A 474 -18.42 -23.93 -9.10
CA GLU A 474 -19.86 -23.99 -9.40
C GLU A 474 -20.41 -22.78 -10.17
N ILE A 475 -19.65 -21.70 -10.30
CA ILE A 475 -20.07 -20.46 -10.95
C ILE A 475 -19.23 -20.11 -12.18
N GLU A 476 -18.07 -20.74 -12.37
CA GLU A 476 -17.07 -20.36 -13.40
C GLU A 476 -17.63 -20.43 -14.83
N THR A 477 -18.49 -21.41 -15.11
CA THR A 477 -19.10 -21.64 -16.43
C THR A 477 -20.16 -20.59 -16.80
N ASP A 478 -20.74 -19.91 -15.80
CA ASP A 478 -21.83 -18.93 -15.97
C ASP A 478 -21.32 -17.47 -16.03
N LEU A 479 -20.01 -17.23 -15.99
CA LEU A 479 -19.45 -15.88 -15.93
C LEU A 479 -19.39 -15.19 -17.30
N THR A 480 -19.83 -13.94 -17.33
CA THR A 480 -19.85 -13.08 -18.52
C THR A 480 -19.26 -11.71 -18.23
N LEU A 481 -18.71 -11.07 -19.26
CA LEU A 481 -18.21 -9.70 -19.17
C LEU A 481 -19.38 -8.73 -19.08
N ALA A 482 -19.39 -7.84 -18.09
CA ALA A 482 -20.35 -6.75 -18.00
C ALA A 482 -19.70 -5.44 -18.44
N SER A 483 -20.31 -4.79 -19.43
CA SER A 483 -19.92 -3.46 -19.90
C SER A 483 -21.10 -2.51 -19.83
N ASP A 484 -20.82 -1.22 -19.76
CA ASP A 484 -21.85 -0.19 -19.91
C ASP A 484 -22.15 0.11 -21.39
N GLU A 485 -23.16 0.97 -21.61
CA GLU A 485 -23.60 1.39 -22.94
C GLU A 485 -22.52 2.19 -23.71
N GLU A 486 -21.56 2.78 -22.99
CA GLU A 486 -20.43 3.55 -23.53
C GLU A 486 -19.23 2.64 -23.88
N GLY A 487 -19.34 1.33 -23.67
CA GLY A 487 -18.31 0.35 -23.97
C GLY A 487 -17.24 0.20 -22.91
N MET A 488 -17.40 0.81 -21.73
CA MET A 488 -16.51 0.61 -20.58
C MET A 488 -16.84 -0.73 -19.92
N VAL A 489 -15.87 -1.65 -19.92
CA VAL A 489 -15.94 -2.88 -19.11
C VAL A 489 -15.95 -2.53 -17.63
N LEU A 490 -16.88 -3.10 -16.88
CA LEU A 490 -17.12 -2.81 -15.45
C LEU A 490 -16.63 -3.94 -14.54
N ASN A 491 -16.93 -5.19 -14.91
CA ASN A 491 -16.64 -6.37 -14.12
C ASN A 491 -16.86 -7.65 -14.95
N VAL A 492 -16.62 -8.80 -14.33
CA VAL A 492 -17.09 -10.11 -14.79
C VAL A 492 -18.13 -10.59 -13.80
N THR A 493 -19.29 -11.10 -14.26
CA THR A 493 -20.39 -11.44 -13.36
C THR A 493 -21.13 -12.71 -13.79
N SER A 494 -21.73 -13.39 -12.81
CA SER A 494 -22.65 -14.50 -13.04
C SER A 494 -23.89 -14.04 -13.81
N LYS A 495 -24.58 -14.98 -14.45
CA LYS A 495 -25.81 -14.73 -15.23
C LYS A 495 -26.91 -13.99 -14.46
N ASP A 496 -27.06 -14.28 -13.17
CA ASP A 496 -28.02 -13.62 -12.27
C ASP A 496 -27.50 -12.31 -11.66
N LYS A 497 -26.27 -11.92 -11.99
CA LYS A 497 -25.60 -10.69 -11.53
C LYS A 497 -25.37 -10.62 -10.02
N GLN A 498 -25.37 -11.76 -9.33
CA GLN A 498 -25.21 -11.85 -7.89
C GLN A 498 -23.77 -12.18 -7.46
N VAL A 499 -22.97 -12.80 -8.32
CA VAL A 499 -21.53 -12.96 -8.11
C VAL A 499 -20.78 -12.08 -9.09
N ILE A 500 -19.96 -11.16 -8.58
CA ILE A 500 -19.35 -10.08 -9.36
C ILE A 500 -17.87 -10.01 -9.03
N PHE A 501 -17.01 -10.16 -10.04
CA PHE A 501 -15.56 -10.09 -9.94
C PHE A 501 -15.08 -8.72 -10.41
N PHE A 502 -14.24 -8.07 -9.61
CA PHE A 502 -13.68 -6.75 -9.93
C PHE A 502 -12.16 -6.78 -10.10
N GLY A 503 -11.66 -5.93 -10.99
CA GLY A 503 -10.23 -5.66 -11.16
C GLY A 503 -9.41 -6.91 -11.48
N ALA A 504 -8.32 -7.12 -10.75
CA ALA A 504 -7.45 -8.28 -10.87
C ALA A 504 -8.19 -9.63 -10.78
N ALA A 505 -9.21 -9.75 -9.93
CA ALA A 505 -10.00 -10.98 -9.82
C ALA A 505 -10.84 -11.25 -11.09
N ALA A 506 -11.35 -10.20 -11.73
CA ALA A 506 -12.05 -10.31 -13.00
C ALA A 506 -11.11 -10.78 -14.12
N MET A 507 -9.88 -10.22 -14.13
CA MET A 507 -8.83 -10.62 -15.05
C MET A 507 -8.39 -12.08 -14.83
N ALA A 508 -8.37 -12.59 -13.59
CA ALA A 508 -8.02 -13.99 -13.33
C ALA A 508 -8.99 -14.97 -13.99
N VAL A 509 -10.30 -14.70 -13.92
CA VAL A 509 -11.33 -15.63 -14.42
C VAL A 509 -11.66 -15.46 -15.90
N ARG A 510 -11.34 -14.31 -16.51
CA ARG A 510 -11.56 -13.99 -17.94
C ARG A 510 -10.43 -13.12 -18.48
N GLU A 511 -9.20 -13.63 -18.47
CA GLU A 511 -7.99 -12.87 -18.79
C GLU A 511 -8.09 -12.19 -20.16
N LYS A 512 -8.33 -12.96 -21.23
CA LYS A 512 -8.28 -12.46 -22.60
C LYS A 512 -9.35 -11.40 -22.86
N GLU A 513 -10.62 -11.71 -22.60
CA GLU A 513 -11.73 -10.80 -22.91
C GLU A 513 -11.67 -9.54 -22.05
N TYR A 514 -11.36 -9.69 -20.75
CA TYR A 514 -11.28 -8.55 -19.83
C TYR A 514 -10.09 -7.64 -20.17
N MET A 515 -8.93 -8.20 -20.49
CA MET A 515 -7.76 -7.42 -20.91
C MET A 515 -8.04 -6.64 -22.18
N GLU A 516 -8.56 -7.29 -23.21
CA GLU A 516 -8.87 -6.66 -24.50
C GLU A 516 -9.87 -5.52 -24.33
N ALA A 517 -10.97 -5.75 -23.62
CA ALA A 517 -11.98 -4.73 -23.36
C ALA A 517 -11.44 -3.56 -22.52
N THR A 518 -10.64 -3.85 -21.48
CA THR A 518 -10.06 -2.81 -20.63
C THR A 518 -9.07 -1.95 -21.42
N TRP A 519 -8.21 -2.57 -22.24
CA TRP A 519 -7.28 -1.82 -23.09
C TRP A 519 -8.01 -0.95 -24.11
N LYS A 520 -9.05 -1.47 -24.75
CA LYS A 520 -9.89 -0.71 -25.69
C LYS A 520 -10.46 0.54 -25.02
N TRP A 521 -11.00 0.40 -23.81
CA TRP A 521 -11.51 1.52 -23.02
C TRP A 521 -10.42 2.55 -22.66
N LEU A 522 -9.28 2.09 -22.13
CA LEU A 522 -8.16 2.96 -21.77
C LEU A 522 -7.67 3.79 -22.98
N GLN A 523 -7.56 3.14 -24.14
CA GLN A 523 -7.18 3.79 -25.40
C GLN A 523 -8.20 4.84 -25.85
N SER A 524 -9.50 4.52 -25.78
CA SER A 524 -10.57 5.45 -26.15
C SER A 524 -10.63 6.69 -25.26
N GLU A 525 -10.20 6.59 -23.99
CA GLU A 525 -10.19 7.67 -23.01
C GLU A 525 -8.84 8.42 -22.93
N HIS A 526 -7.88 8.03 -23.78
CA HIS A 526 -6.50 8.54 -23.78
C HIS A 526 -5.79 8.37 -22.42
N ILE A 527 -6.04 7.25 -21.75
CA ILE A 527 -5.41 6.86 -20.48
C ILE A 527 -4.28 5.86 -20.82
N GLY A 528 -3.02 6.24 -20.61
CA GLY A 528 -1.88 5.48 -21.14
C GLY A 528 -0.76 5.13 -20.15
N GLY A 529 0.01 4.11 -20.52
CA GLY A 529 1.43 3.85 -20.29
C GLY A 529 1.99 3.69 -18.88
N ASP A 530 1.23 3.80 -17.79
CA ASP A 530 1.60 3.24 -16.46
C ASP A 530 0.41 2.53 -15.79
N VAL A 531 -0.64 2.29 -16.58
CA VAL A 531 -1.93 1.76 -16.17
C VAL A 531 -2.33 0.65 -17.14
N GLY A 532 -2.79 -0.48 -16.61
CA GLY A 532 -3.23 -1.62 -17.41
C GLY A 532 -4.31 -2.47 -16.75
N PRO A 533 -4.85 -3.47 -17.45
CA PRO A 533 -5.85 -4.38 -16.91
C PRO A 533 -5.41 -5.00 -15.58
N GLY A 534 -6.34 -5.10 -14.63
CA GLY A 534 -6.07 -5.63 -13.30
C GLY A 534 -5.30 -4.70 -12.35
N SER A 535 -4.79 -3.56 -12.82
CA SER A 535 -4.16 -2.56 -11.95
C SER A 535 -5.19 -1.78 -11.10
N MET A 536 -4.71 -1.10 -10.05
CA MET A 536 -5.57 -0.37 -9.11
C MET A 536 -6.40 0.76 -9.77
N PRO A 537 -5.82 1.65 -10.62
CA PRO A 537 -6.58 2.80 -11.14
C PRO A 537 -7.79 2.43 -12.01
N PRO A 538 -7.71 1.49 -12.99
CA PRO A 538 -8.85 0.99 -13.76
C PRO A 538 -9.92 0.41 -12.86
N SER A 539 -9.53 -0.45 -11.91
CA SER A 539 -10.45 -1.10 -10.99
C SER A 539 -11.26 -0.06 -10.19
N ARG A 540 -10.63 1.03 -9.76
CA ARG A 540 -11.31 2.12 -9.05
C ARG A 540 -12.31 2.87 -9.92
N ALA A 541 -11.93 3.23 -11.14
CA ALA A 541 -12.84 3.89 -12.09
C ALA A 541 -14.02 2.97 -12.48
N GLN A 542 -13.77 1.68 -12.67
CA GLN A 542 -14.77 0.65 -12.97
C GLN A 542 -15.78 0.49 -11.85
N ILE A 543 -15.32 0.40 -10.59
CA ILE A 543 -16.20 0.36 -9.41
C ILE A 543 -17.04 1.64 -9.31
N LYS A 544 -16.43 2.81 -9.50
CA LYS A 544 -17.16 4.09 -9.44
C LYS A 544 -18.22 4.18 -10.54
N ARG A 545 -17.90 3.76 -11.76
CA ARG A 545 -18.86 3.71 -12.87
C ARG A 545 -19.99 2.71 -12.60
N TYR A 546 -19.65 1.51 -12.15
CA TYR A 546 -20.62 0.47 -11.79
C TYR A 546 -21.60 0.94 -10.72
N THR A 547 -21.11 1.57 -9.65
CA THR A 547 -21.96 2.10 -8.56
C THR A 547 -22.83 3.28 -9.02
N PHE A 548 -22.30 4.15 -9.89
CA PHE A 548 -23.09 5.21 -10.52
C PHE A 548 -24.29 4.66 -11.31
N LEU A 549 -24.08 3.60 -12.10
CA LEU A 549 -25.16 2.95 -12.86
C LEU A 549 -26.20 2.28 -11.95
N GLN A 550 -25.88 2.03 -10.68
CA GLN A 550 -26.82 1.57 -9.66
C GLN A 550 -27.50 2.71 -8.88
N GLY A 551 -27.31 3.96 -9.33
CA GLY A 551 -27.94 5.14 -8.71
C GLY A 551 -27.12 5.81 -7.60
N ILE A 552 -25.88 5.35 -7.35
CA ILE A 552 -25.00 5.97 -6.35
C ILE A 552 -24.18 7.08 -7.00
N LYS A 553 -24.57 8.34 -6.77
CA LYS A 553 -23.89 9.51 -7.33
C LYS A 553 -22.48 9.68 -6.72
N PRO A 554 -21.43 9.92 -7.55
CA PRO A 554 -20.08 10.15 -7.05
C PRO A 554 -19.98 11.52 -6.38
N SER A 555 -19.28 11.58 -5.25
CA SER A 555 -18.94 12.84 -4.57
C SER A 555 -17.74 13.55 -5.20
N SER A 556 -16.96 12.85 -6.04
CA SER A 556 -15.79 13.37 -6.74
C SER A 556 -15.46 12.55 -7.98
N ILE A 557 -14.80 13.20 -8.93
CA ILE A 557 -14.33 12.58 -10.17
C ILE A 557 -12.83 12.77 -10.32
N ASN A 558 -12.10 11.72 -10.71
CA ASN A 558 -10.70 11.80 -11.06
C ASN A 558 -10.57 12.20 -12.53
N ALA A 559 -10.09 13.41 -12.78
CA ALA A 559 -9.95 13.99 -14.11
C ALA A 559 -8.98 13.22 -15.03
N ASN A 560 -8.14 12.34 -14.49
CA ASN A 560 -7.16 11.56 -15.25
C ASN A 560 -7.54 10.09 -15.44
N MET A 561 -8.60 9.60 -14.80
CA MET A 561 -8.93 8.16 -14.79
C MET A 561 -10.40 7.84 -15.04
N ASP A 562 -11.33 8.67 -14.55
CA ASP A 562 -12.75 8.40 -14.75
C ASP A 562 -13.17 8.69 -16.21
N SER A 563 -14.16 7.95 -16.70
CA SER A 563 -14.63 8.06 -18.09
C SER A 563 -15.20 9.43 -18.39
N GLN A 564 -15.06 9.89 -19.65
CA GLN A 564 -15.61 11.15 -20.10
C GLN A 564 -17.11 11.28 -19.78
N HIS A 565 -17.87 10.20 -19.96
CA HIS A 565 -19.30 10.19 -19.69
C HIS A 565 -19.59 10.42 -18.20
N LEU A 566 -18.83 9.79 -17.30
CA LEU A 566 -19.01 9.98 -15.86
C LEU A 566 -18.63 11.42 -15.43
N ILE A 567 -17.58 12.00 -16.03
CA ILE A 567 -17.22 13.42 -15.81
C ILE A 567 -18.36 14.34 -16.25
N ILE A 568 -18.93 14.12 -17.45
CA ILE A 568 -20.06 14.89 -17.95
C ILE A 568 -21.23 14.81 -16.98
N LYS A 569 -21.65 13.59 -16.60
CA LYS A 569 -22.79 13.38 -15.69
C LYS A 569 -22.61 14.02 -14.33
N PHE A 570 -21.39 14.00 -13.79
CA PHE A 570 -21.07 14.67 -12.53
C PHE A 570 -21.22 16.20 -12.63
N LEU A 571 -20.74 16.80 -13.71
CA LEU A 571 -20.86 18.24 -13.94
C LEU A 571 -22.30 18.68 -14.26
N GLU A 572 -23.08 17.84 -14.94
CA GLU A 572 -24.50 18.09 -15.26
C GLU A 572 -25.39 18.19 -14.02
N GLU A 573 -24.95 17.69 -12.87
CA GLU A 573 -25.68 17.88 -11.62
C GLU A 573 -25.72 19.35 -11.18
N GLU A 574 -24.75 20.15 -11.60
CA GLU A 574 -24.72 21.59 -11.37
C GLU A 574 -25.51 22.31 -12.46
N LYS A 575 -26.78 22.62 -12.15
CA LYS A 575 -27.71 23.27 -13.09
C LYS A 575 -27.21 24.61 -13.66
N SER A 576 -26.25 25.25 -12.99
CA SER A 576 -25.63 26.51 -13.42
C SER A 576 -24.63 26.33 -14.57
N ILE A 577 -24.18 25.11 -14.87
CA ILE A 577 -23.19 24.85 -15.92
C ILE A 577 -23.91 24.44 -17.22
N PRO A 578 -23.81 25.23 -18.31
CA PRO A 578 -24.41 24.84 -19.58
C PRO A 578 -23.75 23.58 -20.16
N HIS A 579 -24.54 22.65 -20.70
CA HIS A 579 -24.04 21.38 -21.27
C HIS A 579 -22.94 21.59 -22.33
N ARG A 580 -23.04 22.63 -23.16
CA ARG A 580 -21.99 22.97 -24.16
C ARG A 580 -20.64 23.29 -23.52
N VAL A 581 -20.63 23.94 -22.35
CA VAL A 581 -19.41 24.25 -21.59
C VAL A 581 -18.80 22.97 -21.05
N ILE A 582 -19.63 22.07 -20.50
CA ILE A 582 -19.20 20.75 -20.00
C ILE A 582 -18.52 19.94 -21.12
N GLN A 583 -19.17 19.85 -22.29
CA GLN A 583 -18.59 19.14 -23.44
C GLN A 583 -17.25 19.74 -23.88
N SER A 584 -17.15 21.08 -23.91
CA SER A 584 -15.92 21.79 -24.30
C SER A 584 -14.79 21.55 -23.30
N PHE A 585 -15.09 21.59 -22.01
CA PHE A 585 -14.14 21.26 -20.93
C PHE A 585 -13.63 19.82 -21.05
N VAL A 586 -14.54 18.86 -21.23
CA VAL A 586 -14.16 17.44 -21.33
C VAL A 586 -13.32 17.16 -22.58
N THR A 587 -13.64 17.80 -23.70
CA THR A 587 -12.84 17.69 -24.94
C THR A 587 -11.40 18.18 -24.72
N ASP A 588 -11.24 19.34 -24.09
CA ASP A 588 -9.91 19.87 -23.78
C ASP A 588 -9.17 19.03 -22.73
N LEU A 589 -9.88 18.45 -21.76
CA LEU A 589 -9.30 17.55 -20.76
C LEU A 589 -8.77 16.27 -21.40
N LEU A 590 -9.53 15.65 -22.31
CA LEU A 590 -9.08 14.46 -23.04
C LEU A 590 -7.86 14.76 -23.93
N LYS A 591 -7.83 15.94 -24.54
CA LYS A 591 -6.65 16.42 -25.27
C LYS A 591 -5.45 16.57 -24.34
N ALA A 592 -5.63 17.18 -23.17
CA ALA A 592 -4.56 17.34 -22.18
C ALA A 592 -4.06 16.00 -21.62
N ARG A 593 -4.95 15.00 -21.44
CA ARG A 593 -4.55 13.62 -21.08
C ARG A 593 -3.62 13.03 -22.14
N LYS A 594 -3.99 13.17 -23.41
CA LYS A 594 -3.23 12.66 -24.55
C LYS A 594 -1.85 13.32 -24.68
N GLU A 595 -1.79 14.65 -24.58
CA GLU A 595 -0.55 15.42 -24.72
C GLU A 595 0.46 15.15 -23.59
N ASN A 596 -0.03 14.81 -22.40
CA ASN A 596 0.80 14.50 -21.24
C ASN A 596 0.92 12.99 -20.96
N ALA A 597 0.49 12.12 -21.89
CA ALA A 597 0.60 10.68 -21.73
C ALA A 597 2.06 10.25 -21.49
N PRO A 598 2.32 9.28 -20.59
CA PRO A 598 1.37 8.43 -19.85
C PRO A 598 0.82 9.04 -18.55
N SER A 599 1.14 10.30 -18.26
CA SER A 599 1.02 10.94 -16.95
C SER A 599 -0.39 11.45 -16.59
N GLY A 600 -1.30 11.51 -17.56
CA GLY A 600 -2.50 12.34 -17.47
C GLY A 600 -2.18 13.84 -17.43
N ALA A 601 -3.21 14.68 -17.38
CA ALA A 601 -3.05 16.12 -17.26
C ALA A 601 -2.49 16.50 -15.88
N SER A 602 -1.56 17.47 -15.83
CA SER A 602 -1.01 17.97 -14.57
C SER A 602 -2.05 18.72 -13.74
N ARG A 603 -1.84 18.85 -12.43
CA ARG A 603 -2.71 19.67 -11.55
C ARG A 603 -2.87 21.09 -12.10
N THR A 604 -1.78 21.72 -12.52
CA THR A 604 -1.79 23.07 -13.10
C THR A 604 -2.63 23.12 -14.37
N THR A 605 -2.43 22.18 -15.29
CA THR A 605 -3.19 22.10 -16.55
C THR A 605 -4.68 21.91 -16.29
N ILE A 606 -5.07 21.02 -15.37
CA ILE A 606 -6.48 20.82 -15.03
C ILE A 606 -7.09 22.10 -14.47
N TYR A 607 -6.37 22.83 -13.62
CA TYR A 607 -6.83 24.11 -13.09
C TYR A 607 -6.99 25.17 -14.18
N GLU A 608 -6.03 25.30 -15.09
CA GLU A 608 -6.12 26.21 -16.23
C GLU A 608 -7.33 25.90 -17.11
N LEU A 609 -7.66 24.62 -17.31
CA LEU A 609 -8.87 24.21 -18.00
C LEU A 609 -10.14 24.61 -17.24
N LEU A 610 -10.18 24.47 -15.92
CA LEU A 610 -11.32 24.95 -15.13
C LEU A 610 -11.54 26.45 -15.31
N VAL A 611 -10.47 27.24 -15.26
CA VAL A 611 -10.51 28.71 -15.47
C VAL A 611 -10.94 29.05 -16.89
N LYS A 612 -10.36 28.40 -17.91
CA LYS A 612 -10.69 28.60 -19.32
C LYS A 612 -12.19 28.45 -19.60
N HIS A 613 -12.83 27.48 -18.92
CA HIS A 613 -14.24 27.15 -19.10
C HIS A 613 -15.18 27.79 -18.05
N GLY A 614 -14.66 28.66 -17.18
CA GLY A 614 -15.45 29.37 -16.15
C GLY A 614 -16.02 28.45 -15.06
N LEU A 615 -15.37 27.32 -14.79
CA LEU A 615 -15.81 26.30 -13.85
C LEU A 615 -15.18 26.45 -12.46
N GLU A 616 -14.12 27.25 -12.32
CA GLU A 616 -13.31 27.38 -11.11
C GLU A 616 -14.08 27.91 -9.91
N ASN A 617 -15.22 28.57 -10.12
CA ASN A 617 -16.08 29.07 -9.02
C ASN A 617 -17.10 28.04 -8.53
N ILE A 618 -17.28 26.93 -9.26
CA ILE A 618 -18.27 25.89 -8.97
C ILE A 618 -17.57 24.57 -8.59
N ILE A 619 -16.45 24.28 -9.26
CA ILE A 619 -15.64 23.08 -9.08
C ILE A 619 -14.32 23.48 -8.45
N GLU A 620 -13.89 22.75 -7.42
CA GLU A 620 -12.55 22.82 -6.87
C GLU A 620 -11.79 21.52 -7.14
N MET A 621 -10.47 21.58 -6.91
CA MET A 621 -9.58 20.46 -7.17
C MET A 621 -8.88 20.02 -5.89
N ASN A 622 -9.19 18.81 -5.44
CA ASN A 622 -8.56 18.13 -4.33
C ASN A 622 -7.42 17.21 -4.84
N GLY A 623 -6.33 17.10 -4.07
CA GLY A 623 -5.18 16.27 -4.45
C GLY A 623 -4.54 16.69 -5.77
N LEU A 624 -4.12 15.76 -6.62
CA LEU A 624 -3.48 16.09 -7.90
C LEU A 624 -4.41 16.03 -9.13
N GLY A 625 -5.68 15.70 -8.98
CA GLY A 625 -6.57 15.58 -10.13
C GLY A 625 -8.03 15.25 -9.82
N HIS A 626 -8.47 15.38 -8.57
CA HIS A 626 -9.87 15.11 -8.22
C HIS A 626 -10.71 16.38 -8.27
N LEU A 627 -11.71 16.38 -9.13
CA LEU A 627 -12.73 17.41 -9.23
C LEU A 627 -13.82 17.13 -8.19
N VAL A 628 -14.15 18.15 -7.41
CA VAL A 628 -15.20 18.14 -6.39
C VAL A 628 -16.01 19.42 -6.51
N LYS A 629 -17.28 19.35 -6.11
CA LYS A 629 -18.14 20.53 -6.07
C LYS A 629 -17.75 21.41 -4.90
N LYS A 630 -17.59 22.72 -5.14
CA LYS A 630 -17.34 23.67 -4.08
C LYS A 630 -18.54 23.72 -3.14
N ILE A 631 -18.27 23.50 -1.86
CA ILE A 631 -19.21 23.83 -0.79
C ILE A 631 -18.97 25.32 -0.48
N ALA A 632 -20.04 26.09 -0.25
CA ALA A 632 -19.96 27.53 0.05
C ALA A 632 -18.81 27.85 1.02
N PRO A 633 -18.05 28.95 0.80
CA PRO A 633 -16.68 29.05 1.25
C PRO A 633 -16.56 28.96 2.77
N SER A 634 -15.87 27.93 3.24
CA SER A 634 -15.07 28.05 4.45
C SER A 634 -13.81 28.85 4.08
N PRO A 635 -13.35 29.81 4.90
CA PRO A 635 -12.28 30.71 4.53
C PRO A 635 -11.05 29.94 4.04
N LEU A 636 -10.56 30.34 2.86
CA LEU A 636 -9.34 29.86 2.23
C LEU A 636 -8.16 30.05 3.19
N THR A 637 -7.83 29.02 3.98
CA THR A 637 -6.46 28.89 4.47
C THR A 637 -5.61 28.48 3.27
N HIS A 638 -4.95 29.45 2.67
CA HIS A 638 -3.78 29.17 1.84
C HIS A 638 -2.89 28.17 2.60
N PRO A 639 -2.36 27.13 1.96
CA PRO A 639 -1.40 26.26 2.60
C PRO A 639 -0.17 27.12 2.91
N GLN A 640 -0.06 27.57 4.17
CA GLN A 640 1.17 28.13 4.67
C GLN A 640 2.27 27.10 4.39
N ARG A 641 3.44 27.58 3.95
CA ARG A 641 4.65 26.76 3.92
C ARG A 641 4.89 26.28 5.35
N SER A 642 4.38 25.09 5.66
CA SER A 642 4.69 24.40 6.90
C SER A 642 6.21 24.22 6.92
N PRO A 643 6.92 24.69 7.95
CA PRO A 643 8.34 24.41 8.08
C PRO A 643 8.53 22.88 8.07
N LEU A 644 9.51 22.38 7.32
CA LEU A 644 9.72 20.93 7.13
C LEU A 644 9.89 20.20 8.46
N LEU A 645 10.62 20.79 9.42
CA LEU A 645 11.01 20.15 10.68
C LEU A 645 11.23 21.20 11.77
N SER A 646 10.19 21.51 12.53
CA SER A 646 10.25 22.61 13.51
C SER A 646 11.27 22.44 14.65
N TRP A 647 11.51 21.21 15.10
CA TRP A 647 12.40 20.95 16.24
C TRP A 647 13.77 20.35 15.88
N LEU A 648 14.00 19.97 14.63
CA LEU A 648 15.33 19.54 14.15
C LEU A 648 16.16 20.71 13.64
N GLY A 649 15.55 21.91 13.55
CA GLY A 649 16.19 23.14 13.09
C GLY A 649 16.17 23.29 11.56
N PRO A 650 16.37 24.52 11.05
CA PRO A 650 16.26 24.84 9.62
C PRO A 650 17.41 24.28 8.75
N GLN A 651 18.48 23.77 9.36
CA GLN A 651 19.70 23.31 8.65
C GLN A 651 19.76 21.79 8.46
N ARG A 652 18.85 21.02 9.08
CA ARG A 652 18.81 19.57 8.92
C ARG A 652 17.74 19.21 7.91
N GLU A 653 18.15 19.17 6.64
CA GLU A 653 17.39 18.51 5.58
C GLU A 653 17.57 17.01 5.77
N THR A 654 16.55 16.32 6.27
CA THR A 654 16.55 14.86 6.23
C THR A 654 16.20 14.48 4.79
N ASN A 655 17.14 13.87 4.06
CA ASN A 655 16.85 13.21 2.79
C ASN A 655 15.81 12.13 3.05
N ASP A 656 14.54 12.50 2.82
CA ASP A 656 13.39 11.95 3.50
C ASP A 656 13.51 12.09 5.01
N ALA A 657 12.47 12.58 5.68
CA ALA A 657 12.30 12.14 7.06
C ALA A 657 12.28 10.62 6.94
N ILE A 658 13.36 9.95 7.32
CA ILE A 658 13.30 8.64 7.91
C ILE A 658 12.73 8.98 9.28
N PRO A 659 11.38 9.02 9.48
CA PRO A 659 10.90 8.85 10.83
C PRO A 659 11.64 7.61 11.33
N TYR A 660 12.24 7.69 12.52
CA TYR A 660 12.89 6.55 13.13
C TYR A 660 11.79 5.52 13.46
N ILE A 661 11.25 4.86 12.42
CA ILE A 661 10.32 3.76 12.48
C ILE A 661 11.24 2.55 12.57
N SER A 662 11.80 2.36 13.76
CA SER A 662 12.25 1.04 14.15
C SER A 662 10.97 0.19 14.33
N SER A 663 10.44 -0.34 13.21
CA SER A 663 9.55 -1.50 13.19
C SER A 663 10.34 -2.79 13.42
N VAL A 664 11.66 -2.73 13.33
CA VAL A 664 12.60 -3.83 13.58
C VAL A 664 13.23 -3.62 14.94
N LYS A 665 13.01 -4.54 15.88
CA LYS A 665 13.85 -4.62 17.08
C LYS A 665 15.29 -4.73 16.60
N PRO A 666 16.24 -3.88 17.02
CA PRO A 666 17.63 -4.28 16.92
C PRO A 666 17.73 -5.63 17.63
N GLU A 667 18.32 -6.62 16.96
CA GLU A 667 18.65 -7.88 17.61
C GLU A 667 19.33 -7.55 18.94
N LYS A 668 18.87 -8.22 20.01
CA LYS A 668 19.64 -8.22 21.24
C LYS A 668 20.99 -8.80 20.85
N LYS A 669 22.02 -7.95 20.77
CA LYS A 669 23.39 -8.42 20.91
C LYS A 669 23.41 -9.21 22.22
N THR A 670 23.45 -10.53 22.12
CA THR A 670 23.84 -11.38 23.23
C THR A 670 25.23 -10.94 23.60
N SER A 671 25.33 -10.19 24.69
CA SER A 671 26.59 -9.76 25.26
C SER A 671 27.27 -10.99 25.86
N SER A 672 28.00 -11.74 25.04
CA SER A 672 29.05 -12.64 25.47
C SER A 672 30.39 -12.02 25.05
N HIS A 673 30.87 -11.06 25.84
CA HIS A 673 32.19 -11.16 26.49
C HIS A 673 32.61 -9.84 27.16
N SER A 674 32.79 -9.95 28.48
CA SER A 674 33.79 -9.33 29.36
C SER A 674 34.55 -8.09 28.90
N SER A 675 34.28 -6.98 29.59
CA SER A 675 35.24 -6.04 30.21
C SER A 675 36.62 -5.86 29.55
N LYS A 676 36.86 -4.68 28.95
CA LYS A 676 37.93 -3.72 29.33
C LYS A 676 37.79 -2.42 28.52
N ASN A 677 38.38 -1.35 29.06
CA ASN A 677 38.11 0.08 28.88
C ASN A 677 38.11 0.67 27.44
N PRO A 678 37.52 1.88 27.26
CA PRO A 678 37.24 2.51 25.98
C PRO A 678 38.36 3.46 25.54
N GLU A 679 38.99 3.17 24.41
CA GLU A 679 39.72 4.19 23.65
C GLU A 679 39.45 4.04 22.15
N ARG A 680 39.08 5.17 21.54
CA ARG A 680 39.07 5.48 20.10
C ARG A 680 38.16 4.64 19.19
N ILE A 681 37.01 5.23 18.85
CA ILE A 681 36.48 5.16 17.48
C ILE A 681 36.37 6.61 16.98
N LEU A 682 37.42 7.02 16.27
CA LEU A 682 37.38 8.11 15.31
C LEU A 682 36.89 7.53 13.98
N GLN A 683 35.95 8.25 13.37
CA GLN A 683 35.83 8.52 11.93
C GLN A 683 35.79 7.34 10.93
N SER A 684 34.64 7.20 10.28
CA SER A 684 34.54 7.08 8.82
C SER A 684 33.11 7.50 8.41
N ASP A 685 32.94 8.72 7.89
CA ASP A 685 32.92 9.09 6.46
C ASP A 685 31.52 8.84 5.85
N LEU A 686 30.64 9.85 5.78
CA LEU A 686 30.51 10.81 4.67
C LEU A 686 30.58 10.14 3.30
N ILE A 687 29.42 9.87 2.68
CA ILE A 687 29.29 9.87 1.23
C ILE A 687 27.96 10.53 0.84
N VAL A 688 28.15 11.67 0.17
CA VAL A 688 27.37 12.33 -0.89
C VAL A 688 26.11 11.63 -1.37
#